data_AF-A0A2V7PQQ6-F1
#
_entry.id   AF-A0A2V7PQQ6-F1
#
_cell.length_a   1.000
_cell.length_b   1.000
_cell.length_c   1.000
_cell.angle_alpha   90.00
_cell.angle_beta   90.00
_cell.angle_gamma   90.00
#
_symmetry.space_group_name_H-M   'P 1'
#
loop_
_entity.id
_entity.type
_entity.pdbx_description
1 polymer ?
#
loop_
_entity_poly.entity_id
_entity_poly.type
_entity_poly.pdbx_seq_one_letter_code
_entity_poly.pdbx_strand_id
1 'polypeptide(L)'
;MSWPASSFTKRSAISPRPTSSTKTRRGDADAGHAAHPRGDPRRAPALARNGREAGRAPHRQRPRDLVPASAHRAHDEYLHRARRQGRRVRRSHQRHPARRVRVRCVRRPDDAREFFVHGRLGLHDSRRQGRRAGEGRRAGGQSVSDARPHRSHCRRLHLESDGRRVWQGRPVPAAGDRRGAARAHRGSPHRRGRMIDRLLDTARGAVDGADALWRREERTTVAFESGRLKAAGISEEAGLNLRVLARGRMGVAGTTAARPDPAALLDRARASAELGEVVDLAFPGAGTANLPPISTFFERTADASLNTLIRMGRLLVERLARPDCQVNVSVEREVAETAVGNSAGARGEYRATGIAVTADITRIAGDDVLMVYDQYVGADLPSDADLETLVRSVETRLTAALTVVTPPDGALPVVFTPAGLAAVVLPLEQALSGKTVLQGSSPLAGKVGETLFDERLSIIDDPLTPGRPASRPVDDECVPSRATGLVEHGMVGRFVYDLETAARAKTQSTGNGRRGVFGKPHIGYTNVVFRMTDGAHVGSESHALGGGLIADIEDGLIVDDLIGVGQGNVISGAFSHPVGLAYRVQRGEVTGRVKDAAVAGNTYDLLKRVGGFGTDGRWLASRWSPSLLLDGVSVARR
;
A
#
# COMPACT_ATOMS: atom_id res chain seq x y z
N MET A 1 -53.78 5.87 4.35
CA MET A 1 -54.93 5.22 3.66
C MET A 1 -54.41 4.83 2.28
N SER A 2 -53.96 3.59 2.06
CA SER A 2 -54.70 2.31 1.95
C SER A 2 -55.28 2.09 0.54
N TRP A 3 -54.57 1.29 -0.25
CA TRP A 3 -55.04 0.70 -1.52
C TRP A 3 -56.20 -0.28 -1.30
N PRO A 4 -57.05 -0.53 -2.31
CA PRO A 4 -56.93 -1.75 -3.15
C PRO A 4 -57.33 -1.51 -4.65
N ALA A 5 -57.28 -2.46 -5.59
CA ALA A 5 -56.40 -3.61 -5.87
C ALA A 5 -56.80 -4.27 -7.23
N SER A 6 -55.90 -5.06 -7.84
CA SER A 6 -56.19 -6.10 -8.88
C SER A 6 -56.81 -5.63 -10.24
N SER A 7 -56.81 -6.38 -11.37
CA SER A 7 -56.41 -7.78 -11.69
C SER A 7 -56.22 -8.02 -13.21
N PHE A 8 -55.39 -9.02 -13.58
CA PHE A 8 -55.51 -9.92 -14.76
C PHE A 8 -55.36 -9.34 -16.21
N THR A 9 -54.99 -10.08 -17.28
CA THR A 9 -54.10 -11.26 -17.53
C THR A 9 -53.92 -11.51 -19.05
N LYS A 10 -52.78 -12.10 -19.49
CA LYS A 10 -52.59 -12.89 -20.75
C LYS A 10 -52.72 -12.12 -22.09
N ARG A 11 -52.26 -12.58 -23.27
CA ARG A 11 -51.14 -13.48 -23.73
C ARG A 11 -50.97 -13.29 -25.26
N SER A 12 -49.82 -13.73 -25.81
CA SER A 12 -49.54 -13.92 -27.26
C SER A 12 -49.38 -12.62 -28.10
N ALA A 13 -48.51 -12.42 -29.11
CA ALA A 13 -47.48 -13.15 -29.87
C ALA A 13 -47.76 -13.20 -31.39
N ILE A 14 -46.69 -13.36 -32.20
CA ILE A 14 -46.63 -13.57 -33.68
C ILE A 14 -46.45 -12.28 -34.55
N SER A 15 -45.69 -12.46 -35.64
CA SER A 15 -45.23 -11.49 -36.67
C SER A 15 -46.02 -11.70 -38.00
N PRO A 16 -45.78 -11.07 -39.21
CA PRO A 16 -44.58 -10.38 -39.68
C PRO A 16 -44.76 -9.10 -40.58
N ARG A 17 -43.60 -8.61 -41.07
CA ARG A 17 -43.23 -7.95 -42.36
C ARG A 17 -44.26 -7.88 -43.54
N PRO A 18 -43.98 -7.13 -44.66
CA PRO A 18 -42.95 -6.10 -44.96
C PRO A 18 -43.48 -4.85 -45.73
N THR A 19 -42.61 -3.91 -46.13
CA THR A 19 -42.29 -3.56 -47.55
C THR A 19 -41.40 -2.29 -47.67
N SER A 20 -40.88 -2.00 -48.86
CA SER A 20 -39.90 -0.96 -49.18
C SER A 20 -40.30 -0.11 -50.40
N SER A 21 -39.65 1.04 -50.59
CA SER A 21 -39.62 1.75 -51.88
C SER A 21 -38.27 2.45 -52.11
N THR A 22 -37.89 2.60 -53.38
CA THR A 22 -36.59 3.16 -53.84
C THR A 22 -36.75 3.79 -55.24
N LYS A 23 -36.00 4.87 -55.53
CA LYS A 23 -35.51 5.36 -56.86
C LYS A 23 -34.83 6.75 -56.71
N THR A 24 -33.56 6.98 -57.07
CA THR A 24 -32.95 7.37 -58.40
C THR A 24 -33.35 8.78 -58.92
N ARG A 25 -32.54 9.59 -59.64
CA ARG A 25 -31.35 9.32 -60.52
C ARG A 25 -30.59 10.62 -60.98
N ARG A 26 -29.24 10.55 -61.13
CA ARG A 26 -28.30 11.09 -62.19
C ARG A 26 -28.22 12.57 -62.68
N GLY A 27 -27.02 12.91 -63.23
CA GLY A 27 -26.59 14.14 -63.95
C GLY A 27 -25.35 14.78 -63.25
N ASP A 28 -24.12 14.93 -63.77
CA ASP A 28 -23.52 15.15 -65.13
C ASP A 28 -23.74 16.60 -65.67
N ALA A 29 -22.76 17.42 -66.13
CA ALA A 29 -21.27 17.36 -66.18
C ALA A 29 -20.62 18.77 -66.46
N ASP A 30 -19.30 18.81 -66.79
CA ASP A 30 -18.48 19.86 -67.49
C ASP A 30 -17.90 21.14 -66.81
N ALA A 31 -16.61 21.02 -66.43
CA ALA A 31 -15.41 21.67 -67.04
C ALA A 31 -15.18 23.21 -67.12
N GLY A 32 -13.97 23.65 -66.73
CA GLY A 32 -13.37 24.96 -67.02
C GLY A 32 -11.85 25.07 -66.77
N HIS A 33 -11.07 25.45 -67.78
CA HIS A 33 -9.61 25.75 -67.77
C HIS A 33 -9.28 27.09 -67.07
N ALA A 34 -8.07 27.46 -66.60
CA ALA A 34 -6.73 26.85 -66.38
C ALA A 34 -5.95 27.77 -65.35
N ALA A 35 -4.62 27.95 -65.18
CA ALA A 35 -3.37 27.58 -65.88
C ALA A 35 -2.12 27.72 -64.94
N HIS A 36 -0.89 27.55 -65.48
CA HIS A 36 0.43 27.73 -64.83
C HIS A 36 1.43 28.33 -65.87
N PRO A 37 2.52 29.08 -65.53
CA PRO A 37 3.76 28.45 -64.99
C PRO A 37 4.80 29.31 -64.19
N ARG A 38 5.80 28.61 -63.61
CA ARG A 38 7.24 28.91 -63.33
C ARG A 38 7.80 30.36 -63.37
N GLY A 39 8.65 30.73 -62.39
CA GLY A 39 9.62 31.85 -62.48
C GLY A 39 10.54 32.05 -61.25
N ASP A 40 11.82 32.38 -61.45
CA ASP A 40 12.93 32.45 -60.46
C ASP A 40 14.22 33.00 -61.16
N PRO A 41 15.36 33.46 -60.55
CA PRO A 41 15.68 33.89 -59.16
C PRO A 41 16.34 35.30 -59.02
N ARG A 42 16.75 35.66 -57.77
CA ARG A 42 17.79 36.65 -57.33
C ARG A 42 17.47 38.17 -57.35
N ARG A 43 17.61 38.83 -56.19
CA ARG A 43 18.70 39.81 -55.86
C ARG A 43 18.57 40.43 -54.46
N ALA A 44 19.64 41.05 -53.97
CA ALA A 44 19.73 41.82 -52.72
C ALA A 44 20.68 43.03 -52.88
N PRO A 45 20.66 44.01 -51.95
CA PRO A 45 21.81 44.82 -51.55
C PRO A 45 22.12 44.63 -50.02
N ALA A 46 23.34 44.64 -49.44
CA ALA A 46 24.67 45.23 -49.76
C ALA A 46 24.72 46.76 -49.53
N LEU A 47 25.64 47.40 -48.78
CA LEU A 47 26.95 47.09 -48.13
C LEU A 47 27.04 47.82 -46.75
N ALA A 48 28.05 47.75 -45.87
CA ALA A 48 29.54 47.66 -45.93
C ALA A 48 30.12 46.81 -44.75
N ARG A 49 31.26 46.08 -44.79
CA ARG A 49 32.71 46.40 -45.07
C ARG A 49 33.37 47.26 -43.96
N ASN A 50 34.58 46.99 -43.41
CA ASN A 50 35.69 46.01 -43.63
C ASN A 50 36.20 45.48 -42.25
N GLY A 51 37.18 44.58 -42.05
CA GLY A 51 38.11 43.75 -42.86
C GLY A 51 38.88 42.77 -41.93
N ARG A 52 39.30 41.56 -42.35
CA ARG A 52 40.69 41.10 -42.68
C ARG A 52 41.79 41.43 -41.64
N GLU A 53 42.77 40.57 -41.34
CA GLU A 53 43.46 39.60 -42.22
C GLU A 53 44.02 38.30 -41.54
N ALA A 54 45.00 37.63 -42.17
CA ALA A 54 45.55 36.28 -41.91
C ALA A 54 46.46 36.16 -40.64
N GLY A 55 46.93 34.99 -40.17
CA GLY A 55 46.79 33.58 -40.60
C GLY A 55 47.90 32.68 -40.01
N ARG A 56 48.15 31.50 -40.64
CA ARG A 56 49.16 30.43 -40.32
C ARG A 56 48.82 29.40 -39.21
N ALA A 57 48.70 28.15 -39.65
CA ALA A 57 49.19 26.96 -38.95
C ALA A 57 50.63 26.63 -39.47
N PRO A 58 51.36 25.57 -39.05
CA PRO A 58 51.00 24.50 -38.11
C PRO A 58 52.07 24.14 -37.06
N HIS A 59 51.74 23.21 -36.15
CA HIS A 59 52.67 22.10 -35.87
C HIS A 59 51.96 20.82 -35.43
N ARG A 60 52.51 19.67 -35.83
CA ARG A 60 52.13 18.33 -35.32
C ARG A 60 53.06 17.93 -34.18
N GLN A 61 52.55 17.13 -33.24
CA GLN A 61 53.25 15.94 -32.74
C GLN A 61 52.24 14.87 -32.28
N ARG A 62 52.72 13.65 -32.01
CA ARG A 62 51.91 12.41 -31.96
C ARG A 62 51.45 12.02 -30.54
N PRO A 63 50.43 11.15 -30.40
CA PRO A 63 50.16 10.43 -29.16
C PRO A 63 51.33 9.51 -28.77
N ARG A 64 51.28 8.96 -27.56
CA ARG A 64 52.08 7.79 -27.14
C ARG A 64 51.17 6.58 -26.92
N ASP A 65 51.74 5.41 -27.17
CA ASP A 65 50.99 4.21 -27.54
C ASP A 65 50.58 3.30 -26.38
N LEU A 66 49.69 2.38 -26.74
CA LEU A 66 49.28 1.18 -26.01
C LEU A 66 50.47 0.30 -25.60
N VAL A 67 50.38 -0.32 -24.42
CA VAL A 67 50.76 -1.73 -24.21
C VAL A 67 49.72 -2.40 -23.30
N PRO A 68 49.03 -3.49 -23.72
CA PRO A 68 48.10 -4.24 -22.89
C PRO A 68 48.67 -5.59 -22.40
N ALA A 69 48.37 -5.98 -21.16
CA ALA A 69 48.54 -7.32 -20.58
C ALA A 69 47.78 -7.39 -19.24
N SER A 70 47.24 -8.52 -18.76
CA SER A 70 46.96 -9.83 -19.38
C SER A 70 45.99 -10.61 -18.47
N ALA A 71 45.23 -11.57 -19.01
CA ALA A 71 44.32 -12.41 -18.23
C ALA A 71 44.97 -13.71 -17.69
N HIS A 72 44.25 -14.36 -16.76
CA HIS A 72 44.37 -15.74 -16.26
C HIS A 72 45.23 -16.07 -15.01
N ARG A 73 44.75 -17.11 -14.32
CA ARG A 73 45.25 -17.81 -13.11
C ARG A 73 45.10 -16.96 -11.84
N ALA A 74 44.17 -17.22 -10.93
CA ALA A 74 43.75 -18.48 -10.27
C ALA A 74 44.81 -19.05 -9.31
N HIS A 75 44.46 -19.06 -8.03
CA HIS A 75 44.93 -19.97 -6.99
C HIS A 75 43.79 -20.16 -5.98
N ASP A 76 43.54 -21.41 -5.61
CA ASP A 76 42.61 -21.80 -4.56
C ASP A 76 43.32 -21.85 -3.18
N GLU A 77 42.60 -22.41 -2.21
CA GLU A 77 43.11 -22.95 -0.93
C GLU A 77 43.57 -21.94 0.14
N TYR A 78 42.75 -21.84 1.20
CA TYR A 78 43.25 -22.18 2.53
C TYR A 78 42.22 -23.05 3.27
N LEU A 79 42.54 -24.35 3.41
CA LEU A 79 41.69 -25.33 4.09
C LEU A 79 41.87 -25.33 5.62
N HIS A 80 40.89 -25.94 6.29
CA HIS A 80 40.77 -26.09 7.74
C HIS A 80 42.05 -26.48 8.49
N ARG A 81 42.13 -26.07 9.77
CA ARG A 81 42.14 -27.08 10.86
C ARG A 81 41.55 -26.59 12.17
N ALA A 82 40.94 -27.53 12.90
CA ALA A 82 40.24 -27.29 14.15
C ALA A 82 41.13 -27.54 15.38
N ARG A 83 40.77 -26.95 16.53
CA ARG A 83 41.11 -27.49 17.85
C ARG A 83 39.91 -27.45 18.80
N ARG A 84 39.29 -28.62 19.01
CA ARG A 84 38.56 -28.91 20.26
C ARG A 84 39.61 -29.27 21.33
N GLN A 85 39.58 -28.60 22.47
CA GLN A 85 39.95 -29.18 23.77
C GLN A 85 39.26 -28.35 24.85
N GLY A 86 38.71 -29.01 25.87
CA GLY A 86 38.00 -28.33 26.95
C GLY A 86 38.47 -28.81 28.32
N ARG A 87 38.38 -27.94 29.33
CA ARG A 87 38.47 -28.34 30.74
C ARG A 87 37.54 -27.48 31.59
N ARG A 88 36.87 -28.12 32.55
CA ARG A 88 36.08 -27.45 33.59
C ARG A 88 37.01 -26.97 34.70
N VAL A 89 36.77 -25.77 35.24
CA VAL A 89 37.16 -25.38 36.60
C VAL A 89 35.93 -24.76 37.29
N ARG A 90 35.87 -24.80 38.61
CA ARG A 90 34.67 -24.50 39.42
C ARG A 90 34.98 -23.45 40.50
N ARG A 91 33.97 -22.60 40.78
CA ARG A 91 33.77 -21.81 42.02
C ARG A 91 34.82 -20.77 42.43
N SER A 92 34.33 -19.56 42.69
CA SER A 92 34.32 -19.01 44.07
C SER A 92 33.10 -18.09 44.27
N HIS A 93 32.58 -18.02 45.50
CA HIS A 93 31.58 -17.03 45.92
C HIS A 93 32.26 -16.01 46.85
N GLN A 94 31.82 -14.76 46.82
CA GLN A 94 31.81 -13.89 48.00
C GLN A 94 30.45 -13.16 48.09
N ARG A 95 30.13 -12.63 49.28
CA ARG A 95 28.79 -12.11 49.63
C ARG A 95 28.89 -10.79 50.39
N HIS A 96 28.05 -9.81 50.01
CA HIS A 96 27.43 -8.81 50.91
C HIS A 96 28.39 -7.81 51.62
N PRO A 97 27.93 -6.69 52.23
CA PRO A 97 26.70 -6.46 53.01
C PRO A 97 25.68 -5.47 52.40
N ALA A 98 24.53 -5.34 53.08
CA ALA A 98 23.45 -4.42 52.76
C ALA A 98 23.37 -3.26 53.78
N ARG A 99 22.69 -2.17 53.41
CA ARG A 99 22.20 -1.15 54.37
C ARG A 99 20.69 -0.97 54.22
N ARG A 100 19.97 -0.96 55.35
CA ARG A 100 18.55 -0.59 55.44
C ARG A 100 18.45 0.91 55.76
N VAL A 101 17.57 1.65 55.07
CA VAL A 101 16.93 2.87 55.62
C VAL A 101 15.43 2.83 55.30
N ARG A 102 14.63 3.47 56.16
CA ARG A 102 13.17 3.33 56.29
C ARG A 102 12.39 3.82 55.07
N VAL A 103 11.27 3.15 54.78
CA VAL A 103 10.14 3.69 54.00
C VAL A 103 9.53 4.89 54.74
N ARG A 104 9.19 5.95 54.02
CA ARG A 104 8.20 6.96 54.46
C ARG A 104 7.15 7.09 53.36
N CYS A 105 5.89 6.76 53.68
CA CYS A 105 4.82 6.71 52.70
C CYS A 105 4.29 8.13 52.41
N VAL A 106 4.25 8.51 51.12
CA VAL A 106 3.57 9.71 50.61
C VAL A 106 2.84 9.30 49.34
N ARG A 107 1.51 9.51 49.29
CA ARG A 107 0.69 9.22 48.11
C ARG A 107 1.00 10.20 46.97
N ARG A 108 1.14 9.69 45.76
CA ARG A 108 0.83 10.38 44.49
C ARG A 108 0.02 9.44 43.60
N PRO A 109 -0.88 9.95 42.74
CA PRO A 109 -1.76 9.11 41.94
C PRO A 109 -1.24 8.79 40.53
N ASP A 110 -1.85 7.76 39.95
CA ASP A 110 -1.99 7.39 38.54
C ASP A 110 -0.77 6.89 37.74
N ASP A 111 -0.90 5.65 37.24
CA ASP A 111 0.12 4.89 36.52
C ASP A 111 0.24 5.32 35.04
N ALA A 112 1.46 5.59 34.59
CA ALA A 112 1.79 5.47 33.17
C ALA A 112 2.05 4.00 32.84
N ARG A 113 1.31 3.43 31.85
CA ARG A 113 1.51 2.05 31.40
C ARG A 113 2.39 2.00 30.16
N GLU A 114 3.56 1.40 30.30
CA GLU A 114 4.38 0.97 29.16
C GLU A 114 3.69 -0.20 28.44
N PHE A 115 3.63 -0.15 27.12
CA PHE A 115 3.13 -1.25 26.28
C PHE A 115 4.22 -1.72 25.33
N PHE A 116 4.83 -2.86 25.64
CA PHE A 116 5.74 -3.55 24.72
C PHE A 116 4.92 -4.29 23.64
N VAL A 117 4.91 -3.76 22.42
CA VAL A 117 4.28 -4.42 21.27
C VAL A 117 5.20 -5.52 20.73
N HIS A 118 5.02 -6.75 21.22
CA HIS A 118 5.61 -7.92 20.59
C HIS A 118 4.81 -8.33 19.34
N GLY A 119 5.29 -7.91 18.16
CA GLY A 119 4.82 -8.46 16.90
C GLY A 119 5.17 -9.94 16.79
N ARG A 120 4.15 -10.80 16.68
CA ARG A 120 4.29 -12.22 16.30
C ARG A 120 3.11 -12.68 15.45
N LEU A 121 3.32 -12.80 14.15
CA LEU A 121 2.67 -13.84 13.36
C LEU A 121 3.38 -15.15 13.67
N GLY A 122 2.64 -16.14 14.16
CA GLY A 122 3.16 -17.47 14.51
C GLY A 122 2.44 -18.54 13.72
N LEU A 123 3.10 -19.08 12.69
CA LEU A 123 2.66 -20.30 12.01
C LEU A 123 2.76 -21.48 12.99
N HIS A 124 1.77 -22.38 12.97
CA HIS A 124 1.79 -23.59 13.78
C HIS A 124 2.47 -24.74 13.01
N ASP A 125 3.64 -25.17 13.49
CA ASP A 125 4.22 -26.47 13.11
C ASP A 125 3.42 -27.58 13.81
N SER A 126 3.03 -28.61 13.06
CA SER A 126 2.19 -29.73 13.50
C SER A 126 2.83 -31.11 13.29
N ARG A 127 4.17 -31.21 13.24
CA ARG A 127 4.86 -32.51 13.16
C ARG A 127 5.10 -33.19 14.52
N ARG A 128 4.13 -33.99 14.99
CA ARG A 128 4.38 -35.31 15.65
C ARG A 128 3.10 -36.11 15.96
N GLN A 129 3.03 -37.35 15.45
CA GLN A 129 2.04 -38.34 15.88
C GLN A 129 2.57 -39.21 17.04
N GLY A 130 1.67 -39.52 17.99
CA GLY A 130 1.56 -40.83 18.65
C GLY A 130 2.65 -41.33 19.61
N ARG A 131 2.24 -41.57 20.88
CA ARG A 131 2.07 -42.94 21.43
C ARG A 131 1.26 -42.91 22.75
N ARG A 132 0.91 -44.10 23.26
CA ARG A 132 -0.15 -44.34 24.27
C ARG A 132 0.33 -44.32 25.73
N ALA A 133 -0.60 -43.96 26.61
CA ALA A 133 -0.92 -44.52 27.95
C ALA A 133 0.17 -44.66 29.05
N GLY A 134 -0.24 -44.34 30.28
CA GLY A 134 0.47 -44.67 31.53
C GLY A 134 -0.21 -44.03 32.75
N GLU A 135 -0.64 -44.85 33.72
CA GLU A 135 -1.23 -44.40 35.00
C GLU A 135 -0.13 -44.00 36.01
N GLY A 136 -0.38 -43.10 36.98
CA GLY A 136 0.76 -42.58 37.77
C GLY A 136 0.56 -41.73 39.04
N ARG A 137 -0.44 -41.99 39.89
CA ARG A 137 -0.50 -41.59 41.33
C ARG A 137 -0.51 -40.08 41.70
N ARG A 138 -1.04 -39.80 42.91
CA ARG A 138 -1.07 -38.48 43.58
C ARG A 138 0.10 -38.32 44.57
N ALA A 139 0.57 -37.09 44.81
CA ALA A 139 1.10 -36.63 46.10
C ALA A 139 1.20 -35.09 46.16
N GLY A 140 1.16 -34.51 47.37
CA GLY A 140 1.68 -33.16 47.65
C GLY A 140 0.81 -31.96 47.26
N GLY A 141 -0.22 -31.66 48.05
CA GLY A 141 -0.90 -30.35 48.02
C GLY A 141 -0.45 -29.45 49.17
N GLN A 142 -0.29 -28.15 48.90
CA GLN A 142 -0.35 -27.08 49.91
C GLN A 142 -1.11 -25.89 49.34
N SER A 143 -2.11 -25.42 50.09
CA SER A 143 -3.01 -24.32 49.71
C SER A 143 -2.75 -23.08 50.58
N VAL A 144 -2.69 -21.91 49.95
CA VAL A 144 -2.76 -20.60 50.62
C VAL A 144 -3.76 -19.72 49.86
N SER A 145 -4.43 -18.83 50.60
CA SER A 145 -5.74 -18.25 50.29
C SER A 145 -5.81 -17.19 49.19
N ASP A 146 -6.98 -17.16 48.56
CA ASP A 146 -7.62 -16.08 47.79
C ASP A 146 -7.04 -14.66 47.82
N ALA A 147 -6.99 -14.06 46.62
CA ALA A 147 -7.19 -12.63 46.41
C ALA A 147 -8.20 -12.41 45.27
N ARG A 148 -9.25 -11.61 45.52
CA ARG A 148 -10.37 -11.43 44.57
C ARG A 148 -9.97 -10.58 43.35
N PRO A 149 -10.23 -11.02 42.10
CA PRO A 149 -10.12 -10.14 40.94
C PRO A 149 -11.30 -9.14 40.90
N HIS A 150 -11.00 -7.85 40.85
CA HIS A 150 -12.03 -6.82 40.68
C HIS A 150 -12.58 -6.78 39.24
N ARG A 151 -13.88 -6.52 39.10
CA ARG A 151 -14.61 -6.55 37.82
C ARG A 151 -14.15 -5.45 36.86
N SER A 152 -13.62 -5.84 35.70
CA SER A 152 -13.65 -5.00 34.51
C SER A 152 -15.03 -5.14 33.83
N HIS A 153 -15.62 -4.02 33.40
CA HIS A 153 -16.98 -3.99 32.84
C HIS A 153 -17.07 -4.41 31.36
N CYS A 154 -16.56 -5.59 31.03
CA CYS A 154 -16.84 -6.24 29.74
C CYS A 154 -18.21 -6.95 29.79
N ARG A 155 -19.22 -6.43 29.08
CA ARG A 155 -20.47 -7.18 28.81
C ARG A 155 -20.22 -8.31 27.80
N ARG A 156 -19.55 -9.38 28.22
CA ARG A 156 -19.54 -10.67 27.51
C ARG A 156 -20.88 -11.38 27.74
N LEU A 157 -21.81 -11.24 26.80
CA LEU A 157 -22.91 -12.19 26.67
C LEU A 157 -22.30 -13.56 26.35
N HIS A 158 -22.49 -14.52 27.24
CA HIS A 158 -22.17 -15.92 26.93
C HIS A 158 -23.37 -16.49 26.17
N LEU A 159 -23.13 -17.06 24.99
CA LEU A 159 -24.03 -18.07 24.44
C LEU A 159 -23.50 -19.42 24.90
N GLU A 160 -24.34 -20.18 25.62
CA GLU A 160 -24.08 -21.59 25.84
C GLU A 160 -24.58 -22.41 24.66
N SER A 161 -23.83 -23.45 24.31
CA SER A 161 -24.18 -24.41 23.27
C SER A 161 -24.98 -25.56 23.88
N ASP A 162 -26.31 -25.43 23.91
CA ASP A 162 -27.20 -26.49 23.42
C ASP A 162 -28.68 -26.06 23.39
N GLY A 163 -29.39 -26.46 22.33
CA GLY A 163 -30.74 -25.98 22.06
C GLY A 163 -31.84 -26.87 22.63
N ARG A 164 -32.38 -26.54 23.81
CA ARG A 164 -33.77 -26.85 24.23
C ARG A 164 -34.21 -26.10 25.50
N ARG A 165 -35.52 -25.82 25.59
CA ARG A 165 -36.26 -25.14 26.70
C ARG A 165 -36.05 -23.62 26.83
N VAL A 166 -36.81 -22.86 26.04
CA VAL A 166 -37.07 -21.43 26.31
C VAL A 166 -38.11 -21.30 27.42
N TRP A 167 -37.83 -20.52 28.46
CA TRP A 167 -38.85 -20.09 29.45
C TRP A 167 -39.48 -18.76 29.01
N GLN A 168 -40.82 -18.67 29.06
CA GLN A 168 -41.53 -17.46 28.66
C GLN A 168 -41.53 -16.41 29.79
N GLY A 169 -40.88 -15.27 29.55
CA GLY A 169 -41.08 -14.04 30.32
C GLY A 169 -42.24 -13.22 29.77
N ARG A 170 -43.00 -12.54 30.64
CA ARG A 170 -44.12 -11.67 30.23
C ARG A 170 -43.63 -10.46 29.39
N PRO A 171 -44.46 -9.95 28.46
CA PRO A 171 -44.09 -8.81 27.62
C PRO A 171 -44.01 -7.51 28.43
N VAL A 172 -42.99 -6.70 28.12
CA VAL A 172 -42.90 -5.28 28.53
C VAL A 172 -43.42 -4.43 27.37
N PRO A 173 -44.32 -3.45 27.60
CA PRO A 173 -44.94 -2.68 26.51
C PRO A 173 -43.93 -1.80 25.76
N ALA A 174 -44.16 -1.62 24.46
CA ALA A 174 -43.29 -0.86 23.58
C ALA A 174 -43.34 0.65 23.89
N ALA A 175 -42.23 1.21 24.38
CA ALA A 175 -42.09 2.63 24.64
C ALA A 175 -41.34 3.33 23.50
N GLY A 176 -42.07 4.17 22.75
CA GLY A 176 -41.59 5.29 21.91
C GLY A 176 -40.21 5.16 21.25
N ASP A 177 -40.21 4.85 19.94
CA ASP A 177 -39.11 5.22 19.04
C ASP A 177 -38.88 6.76 19.05
N ARG A 178 -37.72 7.21 18.55
CA ARG A 178 -37.13 8.57 18.63
C ARG A 178 -36.39 8.88 19.93
N ARG A 179 -35.30 8.15 20.20
CA ARG A 179 -34.07 8.77 20.71
C ARG A 179 -32.89 8.38 19.83
N GLY A 180 -32.43 9.32 19.01
CA GLY A 180 -31.27 9.11 18.15
C GLY A 180 -30.03 8.76 18.98
N ALA A 181 -29.18 7.89 18.44
CA ALA A 181 -27.92 7.55 19.09
C ALA A 181 -27.12 8.82 19.42
N ALA A 182 -26.65 8.94 20.66
CA ALA A 182 -25.93 10.11 21.12
C ALA A 182 -24.63 10.25 20.31
N ARG A 183 -24.63 11.13 19.30
CA ARG A 183 -23.44 11.49 18.54
C ARG A 183 -22.40 12.02 19.53
N ALA A 184 -21.35 11.24 19.78
CA ALA A 184 -20.19 11.68 20.53
C ALA A 184 -19.68 12.99 19.91
N HIS A 185 -19.14 13.89 20.75
CA HIS A 185 -18.84 15.26 20.36
C HIS A 185 -17.93 15.32 19.11
N ARG A 186 -18.52 15.57 17.93
CA ARG A 186 -17.79 16.02 16.74
C ARG A 186 -17.03 17.28 17.15
N GLY A 187 -15.71 17.17 17.32
CA GLY A 187 -14.88 18.25 17.81
C GLY A 187 -14.96 19.44 16.86
N SER A 188 -15.46 20.59 17.35
CA SER A 188 -15.49 21.82 16.53
C SER A 188 -14.10 22.09 15.95
N PRO A 189 -13.96 22.33 14.62
CA PRO A 189 -12.66 22.48 13.95
C PRO A 189 -11.70 23.43 14.68
N HIS A 190 -12.23 24.54 15.20
CA HIS A 190 -11.47 25.50 15.99
C HIS A 190 -10.72 24.92 17.21
N ARG A 191 -11.09 23.74 17.74
CA ARG A 191 -10.32 23.07 18.81
C ARG A 191 -9.02 22.42 18.32
N ARG A 192 -8.91 22.07 17.03
CA ARG A 192 -7.77 21.35 16.43
C ARG A 192 -6.60 22.30 16.17
N GLY A 193 -6.78 23.28 15.27
CA GLY A 193 -5.83 24.37 15.03
C GLY A 193 -5.32 25.00 16.34
N ARG A 194 -6.21 25.44 17.24
CA ARG A 194 -5.83 26.00 18.56
C ARG A 194 -4.95 25.09 19.43
N MET A 195 -4.93 23.77 19.21
CA MET A 195 -4.06 22.85 19.95
C MET A 195 -2.69 22.71 19.28
N ILE A 196 -2.63 22.74 17.95
CA ILE A 196 -1.39 22.86 17.17
C ILE A 196 -0.73 24.22 17.42
N ASP A 197 -1.47 25.32 17.31
CA ASP A 197 -0.96 26.67 17.52
C ASP A 197 -0.39 26.81 18.94
N ARG A 198 -1.05 26.28 19.97
CA ARG A 198 -0.51 26.24 21.35
C ARG A 198 0.82 25.50 21.48
N LEU A 199 1.01 24.37 20.77
CA LEU A 199 2.29 23.66 20.76
C LEU A 199 3.38 24.49 20.08
N LEU A 200 3.07 25.09 18.94
CA LEU A 200 4.01 25.90 18.15
C LEU A 200 4.36 27.21 18.85
N ASP A 201 3.41 27.83 19.54
CA ASP A 201 3.63 29.01 20.38
C ASP A 201 4.50 28.68 21.60
N THR A 202 4.31 27.50 22.21
CA THR A 202 5.16 27.04 23.33
C THR A 202 6.58 26.72 22.85
N ALA A 203 6.74 26.22 21.62
CA ALA A 203 8.04 25.95 21.00
C ALA A 203 8.75 27.23 20.51
N ARG A 204 8.02 28.33 20.27
CA ARG A 204 8.53 29.57 19.65
C ARG A 204 9.65 30.19 20.48
N GLY A 205 10.86 30.23 19.92
CA GLY A 205 12.06 30.76 20.60
C GLY A 205 12.70 29.82 21.63
N ALA A 206 12.10 28.67 21.93
CA ALA A 206 12.69 27.62 22.76
C ALA A 206 13.49 26.58 21.94
N VAL A 207 13.24 26.53 20.63
CA VAL A 207 13.88 25.70 19.60
C VAL A 207 13.98 26.48 18.28
N ASP A 208 14.86 26.06 17.38
CA ASP A 208 15.15 26.73 16.11
C ASP A 208 13.95 26.66 15.14
N GLY A 209 13.19 25.57 15.22
CA GLY A 209 11.91 25.41 14.53
C GLY A 209 11.13 24.21 15.04
N ALA A 210 9.84 24.14 14.70
CA ALA A 210 8.98 23.03 15.10
C ALA A 210 7.85 22.80 14.08
N ASP A 211 7.35 21.57 14.05
CA ASP A 211 6.03 21.26 13.47
C ASP A 211 5.21 20.38 14.41
N ALA A 212 3.90 20.44 14.26
CA ALA A 212 2.96 19.62 15.00
C ALA A 212 1.89 19.03 14.08
N LEU A 213 1.51 17.80 14.38
CA LEU A 213 0.41 17.09 13.76
C LEU A 213 -0.61 16.71 14.84
N TRP A 214 -1.88 16.94 14.56
CA TRP A 214 -3.00 16.30 15.25
C TRP A 214 -3.70 15.36 14.28
N ARG A 215 -4.01 14.13 14.73
CA ARG A 215 -4.83 13.20 13.95
C ARG A 215 -5.85 12.51 14.85
N ARG A 216 -7.05 12.28 14.30
CA ARG A 216 -8.08 11.39 14.82
C ARG A 216 -8.44 10.38 13.74
N GLU A 217 -8.43 9.10 14.07
CA GLU A 217 -8.81 7.99 13.21
C GLU A 217 -9.92 7.20 13.90
N GLU A 218 -11.08 7.10 13.29
CA GLU A 218 -12.17 6.22 13.70
C GLU A 218 -12.25 5.06 12.69
N ARG A 219 -12.02 3.83 13.15
CA ARG A 219 -12.08 2.63 12.30
C ARG A 219 -13.22 1.72 12.73
N THR A 220 -13.95 1.17 11.77
CA THR A 220 -14.96 0.14 11.99
C THR A 220 -14.61 -1.08 11.18
N THR A 221 -14.30 -2.18 11.86
CA THR A 221 -13.88 -3.44 11.25
C THR A 221 -14.97 -4.49 11.45
N VAL A 222 -15.32 -5.19 10.38
CA VAL A 222 -16.20 -6.35 10.36
C VAL A 222 -15.46 -7.50 9.68
N ALA A 223 -15.30 -8.62 10.36
CA ALA A 223 -14.61 -9.79 9.85
C ALA A 223 -15.48 -11.04 9.93
N PHE A 224 -15.61 -11.74 8.80
CA PHE A 224 -16.19 -13.06 8.67
C PHE A 224 -15.07 -14.09 8.48
N GLU A 225 -15.18 -15.22 9.16
CA GLU A 225 -14.26 -16.36 9.05
C GLU A 225 -15.07 -17.64 8.89
N SER A 226 -14.70 -18.50 7.92
CA SER A 226 -15.44 -19.73 7.57
C SER A 226 -16.97 -19.49 7.44
N GLY A 227 -17.34 -18.41 6.75
CA GLY A 227 -18.72 -17.99 6.53
C GLY A 227 -19.47 -17.43 7.75
N ARG A 228 -18.80 -17.23 8.90
CA ARG A 228 -19.44 -16.78 10.16
C ARG A 228 -18.86 -15.45 10.63
N LEU A 229 -19.71 -14.57 11.16
CA LEU A 229 -19.28 -13.29 11.73
C LEU A 229 -18.38 -13.52 12.95
N LYS A 230 -17.07 -13.27 12.81
CA LYS A 230 -16.05 -13.46 13.84
C LYS A 230 -15.88 -12.21 14.70
N ALA A 231 -15.84 -11.04 14.07
CA ALA A 231 -15.65 -9.76 14.74
C ALA A 231 -16.48 -8.65 14.10
N ALA A 232 -16.96 -7.74 14.94
CA ALA A 232 -17.63 -6.51 14.54
C ALA A 232 -17.36 -5.47 15.64
N GLY A 233 -16.72 -4.36 15.31
CA GLY A 233 -16.30 -3.38 16.31
C GLY A 233 -15.97 -2.01 15.72
N ILE A 234 -15.83 -1.04 16.63
CA ILE A 234 -15.39 0.33 16.33
C ILE A 234 -14.22 0.63 17.27
N SER A 235 -13.15 1.20 16.74
CA SER A 235 -12.03 1.78 17.48
C SER A 235 -11.87 3.26 17.10
N GLU A 236 -11.37 4.05 18.05
CA GLU A 236 -11.04 5.46 17.81
C GLU A 236 -9.69 5.76 18.49
N GLU A 237 -8.76 6.34 17.75
CA GLU A 237 -7.52 6.91 18.28
C GLU A 237 -7.50 8.41 17.96
N ALA A 238 -7.03 9.22 18.92
CA ALA A 238 -6.79 10.65 18.73
C ALA A 238 -5.51 11.07 19.45
N GLY A 239 -4.64 11.81 18.78
CA GLY A 239 -3.36 12.19 19.35
C GLY A 239 -2.64 13.35 18.66
N LEU A 240 -1.56 13.78 19.30
CA LEU A 240 -0.63 14.82 18.85
C LEU A 240 0.76 14.24 18.67
N ASN A 241 1.46 14.71 17.64
CA ASN A 241 2.90 14.58 17.45
C ASN A 241 3.49 16.00 17.40
N LEU A 242 4.61 16.20 18.08
CA LEU A 242 5.42 17.43 18.02
C LEU A 242 6.83 17.04 17.59
N ARG A 243 7.32 17.59 16.47
CA ARG A 243 8.73 17.55 16.07
C ARG A 243 9.35 18.91 16.34
N VAL A 244 10.58 18.91 16.85
CA VAL A 244 11.39 20.11 17.03
C VAL A 244 12.74 19.96 16.35
N LEU A 245 13.29 21.07 15.86
CA LEU A 245 14.68 21.24 15.47
C LEU A 245 15.35 22.13 16.53
N ALA A 246 16.26 21.58 17.31
CA ALA A 246 16.90 22.25 18.44
C ALA A 246 18.43 22.14 18.32
N ARG A 247 19.11 23.28 18.15
CA ARG A 247 20.55 23.35 17.81
C ARG A 247 20.87 22.50 16.57
N GLY A 248 20.00 22.56 15.55
CA GLY A 248 20.08 21.79 14.31
C GLY A 248 19.76 20.30 14.46
N ARG A 249 19.41 19.78 15.64
CA ARG A 249 19.07 18.36 15.85
C ARG A 249 17.57 18.15 15.92
N MET A 250 17.07 17.08 15.28
CA MET A 250 15.65 16.74 15.34
C MET A 250 15.31 15.85 16.53
N GLY A 251 14.23 16.19 17.23
CA GLY A 251 13.59 15.33 18.22
C GLY A 251 12.07 15.31 18.06
N VAL A 252 11.41 14.26 18.56
CA VAL A 252 9.96 14.04 18.43
C VAL A 252 9.36 13.56 19.75
N ALA A 253 8.12 13.98 20.02
CA ALA A 253 7.30 13.43 21.09
C ALA A 253 5.83 13.30 20.67
N GLY A 254 5.20 12.20 21.09
CA GLY A 254 3.80 11.89 20.81
C GLY A 254 2.95 11.75 22.07
N THR A 255 1.64 12.00 21.96
CA THR A 255 0.69 11.81 23.07
C THR A 255 -0.76 11.64 22.60
N THR A 256 -1.49 10.74 23.23
CA THR A 256 -2.95 10.54 23.08
C THR A 256 -3.76 11.19 24.24
N ALA A 257 -3.10 11.97 25.10
CA ALA A 257 -3.77 12.64 26.22
C ALA A 257 -4.74 13.72 25.71
N ALA A 258 -6.02 13.64 26.08
CA ALA A 258 -7.07 14.58 25.65
C ALA A 258 -6.89 16.04 26.12
N ARG A 259 -5.97 16.27 27.07
CA ARG A 259 -5.48 17.59 27.50
C ARG A 259 -3.98 17.48 27.83
N PRO A 260 -3.10 17.51 26.82
CA PRO A 260 -1.67 17.44 27.07
C PRO A 260 -1.15 18.81 27.54
N ASP A 261 -0.13 18.79 28.38
CA ASP A 261 0.67 19.98 28.67
C ASP A 261 1.64 20.26 27.51
N PRO A 262 1.57 21.43 26.84
CA PRO A 262 2.50 21.80 25.79
C PRO A 262 3.96 21.83 26.25
N ALA A 263 4.25 22.25 27.48
CA ALA A 263 5.61 22.36 27.99
C ALA A 263 6.23 20.97 28.18
N ALA A 264 5.55 20.06 28.89
CA ALA A 264 6.00 18.68 29.04
C ALA A 264 6.12 17.91 27.71
N LEU A 265 5.34 18.26 26.66
CA LEU A 265 5.52 17.66 25.34
C LEU A 265 6.75 18.22 24.61
N LEU A 266 6.97 19.54 24.70
CA LEU A 266 8.14 20.22 24.17
C LEU A 266 9.44 19.71 24.80
N ASP A 267 9.50 19.59 26.13
CA ASP A 267 10.71 19.12 26.81
C ASP A 267 11.03 17.65 26.49
N ARG A 268 10.02 16.79 26.26
CA ARG A 268 10.22 15.44 25.73
C ARG A 268 10.78 15.46 24.31
N ALA A 269 10.26 16.34 23.44
CA ALA A 269 10.78 16.48 22.07
C ALA A 269 12.21 17.03 22.06
N ARG A 270 12.55 17.96 22.97
CA ARG A 270 13.91 18.50 23.14
C ARG A 270 14.88 17.44 23.69
N ALA A 271 14.49 16.64 24.68
CA ALA A 271 15.29 15.51 25.16
C ALA A 271 15.50 14.45 24.06
N SER A 272 14.50 14.21 23.21
CA SER A 272 14.67 13.38 22.01
C SER A 272 15.64 13.99 20.99
N ALA A 273 15.79 15.31 20.93
CA ALA A 273 16.69 15.99 19.99
C ALA A 273 18.16 15.89 20.41
N GLU A 274 18.47 15.69 21.70
CA GLU A 274 19.85 15.49 22.17
C GLU A 274 20.48 14.23 21.54
N LEU A 275 19.67 13.20 21.29
CA LEU A 275 20.06 11.96 20.60
C LEU A 275 20.05 12.07 19.07
N GLY A 276 19.59 13.19 18.51
CA GLY A 276 19.49 13.42 17.07
C GLY A 276 20.82 13.78 16.41
N GLU A 277 20.95 13.41 15.14
CA GLU A 277 21.96 13.99 14.25
C GLU A 277 21.61 15.44 13.88
N VAL A 278 22.62 16.21 13.50
CA VAL A 278 22.45 17.58 12.99
C VAL A 278 21.96 17.52 11.53
N VAL A 279 20.93 18.30 11.21
CA VAL A 279 20.38 18.47 9.87
C VAL A 279 20.03 19.94 9.62
N ASP A 280 20.32 20.43 8.42
CA ASP A 280 19.94 21.78 7.96
C ASP A 280 18.53 21.74 7.36
N LEU A 281 17.51 21.55 8.21
CA LEU A 281 16.12 21.39 7.81
C LEU A 281 15.36 22.71 7.90
N ALA A 282 14.88 23.20 6.75
CA ALA A 282 13.94 24.32 6.67
C ALA A 282 12.49 23.81 6.68
N PHE A 283 11.65 24.42 7.52
CA PHE A 283 10.20 24.16 7.54
C PHE A 283 9.48 24.97 6.44
N PRO A 284 8.48 24.40 5.74
CA PRO A 284 7.69 25.14 4.74
C PRO A 284 7.07 26.43 5.29
N GLY A 285 7.27 27.56 4.60
CA GLY A 285 6.72 28.86 5.01
C GLY A 285 5.23 29.04 4.68
N ALA A 286 4.61 30.09 5.20
CA ALA A 286 3.17 30.40 5.05
C ALA A 286 2.61 30.50 3.60
N GLY A 287 3.46 30.46 2.56
CA GLY A 287 3.04 30.40 1.16
C GLY A 287 2.25 29.13 0.78
N THR A 288 2.16 28.14 1.66
CA THR A 288 1.32 26.92 1.49
C THR A 288 -0.19 27.17 1.63
N ALA A 289 -0.64 28.42 1.80
CA ALA A 289 -2.03 28.75 2.14
C ALA A 289 -3.08 28.22 1.14
N ASN A 290 -2.72 28.11 -0.15
CA ASN A 290 -3.56 27.48 -1.17
C ASN A 290 -3.23 25.98 -1.28
N LEU A 291 -3.83 25.18 -0.41
CA LEU A 291 -3.79 23.72 -0.57
C LEU A 291 -4.58 23.28 -1.82
N PRO A 292 -4.10 22.26 -2.57
CA PRO A 292 -4.79 21.74 -3.74
C PRO A 292 -6.17 21.17 -3.38
N PRO A 293 -7.24 21.52 -4.13
CA PRO A 293 -8.59 21.04 -3.84
C PRO A 293 -8.75 19.58 -4.24
N ILE A 294 -9.18 18.73 -3.30
CA ILE A 294 -9.41 17.30 -3.56
C ILE A 294 -10.53 16.71 -2.69
N SER A 295 -11.39 15.89 -3.31
CA SER A 295 -12.38 15.08 -2.60
C SER A 295 -11.72 13.84 -1.98
N THR A 296 -11.45 13.94 -0.68
CA THR A 296 -10.91 12.88 0.19
C THR A 296 -11.95 12.32 1.18
N PHE A 297 -13.06 13.03 1.38
CA PHE A 297 -14.08 12.71 2.40
C PHE A 297 -15.47 12.56 1.77
N PHE A 298 -16.11 11.41 2.03
CA PHE A 298 -17.42 11.06 1.47
C PHE A 298 -18.42 10.77 2.59
N GLU A 299 -19.52 11.53 2.66
CA GLU A 299 -20.53 11.41 3.71
C GLU A 299 -21.19 10.03 3.75
N ARG A 300 -21.42 9.43 2.57
CA ARG A 300 -21.97 8.09 2.38
C ARG A 300 -21.12 7.03 3.08
N THR A 301 -19.79 7.15 3.06
CA THR A 301 -18.89 6.33 3.89
C THR A 301 -18.94 6.77 5.35
N ALA A 302 -18.76 8.04 5.66
CA ALA A 302 -18.59 8.51 7.04
C ALA A 302 -19.76 8.16 7.98
N ASP A 303 -21.00 8.26 7.51
CA ASP A 303 -22.20 7.90 8.28
C ASP A 303 -22.63 6.40 8.06
N ALA A 304 -21.79 5.57 7.40
CA ALA A 304 -22.08 4.16 7.13
C ALA A 304 -22.06 3.28 8.40
N SER A 305 -23.25 2.92 8.89
CA SER A 305 -23.42 2.13 10.11
C SER A 305 -22.72 0.76 10.09
N LEU A 306 -22.32 0.26 11.26
CA LEU A 306 -21.80 -1.11 11.45
C LEU A 306 -22.73 -2.18 10.83
N ASN A 307 -24.05 -2.00 10.95
CA ASN A 307 -25.03 -2.90 10.35
C ASN A 307 -24.99 -2.91 8.81
N THR A 308 -24.58 -1.81 8.17
CA THR A 308 -24.38 -1.75 6.71
C THR A 308 -23.16 -2.58 6.30
N LEU A 309 -22.04 -2.45 7.03
CA LEU A 309 -20.83 -3.24 6.77
C LEU A 309 -21.07 -4.75 7.04
N ILE A 310 -21.85 -5.09 8.07
CA ILE A 310 -22.29 -6.48 8.33
C ILE A 310 -23.19 -7.03 7.20
N ARG A 311 -24.07 -6.23 6.59
CA ARG A 311 -24.85 -6.67 5.42
C ARG A 311 -23.97 -6.91 4.20
N MET A 312 -23.02 -6.01 3.94
CA MET A 312 -22.05 -6.12 2.84
C MET A 312 -21.20 -7.40 2.96
N GLY A 313 -20.64 -7.67 4.14
CA GLY A 313 -19.87 -8.89 4.38
C GLY A 313 -20.71 -10.18 4.30
N ARG A 314 -21.98 -10.15 4.75
CA ARG A 314 -22.90 -11.29 4.59
C ARG A 314 -23.22 -11.57 3.12
N LEU A 315 -23.47 -10.55 2.31
CA LEU A 315 -23.72 -10.69 0.88
C LEU A 315 -22.55 -11.38 0.17
N LEU A 316 -21.32 -10.95 0.46
CA LEU A 316 -20.12 -11.57 -0.12
C LEU A 316 -19.93 -13.01 0.35
N VAL A 317 -20.14 -13.29 1.65
CA VAL A 317 -20.12 -14.67 2.18
C VAL A 317 -21.16 -15.57 1.49
N GLU A 318 -22.37 -15.06 1.25
CA GLU A 318 -23.46 -15.81 0.61
C GLU A 318 -23.17 -16.09 -0.88
N ARG A 319 -22.71 -15.09 -1.63
CA ARG A 319 -22.35 -15.24 -3.05
C ARG A 319 -21.16 -16.18 -3.27
N LEU A 320 -20.12 -16.06 -2.44
CA LEU A 320 -18.89 -16.82 -2.55
C LEU A 320 -18.95 -18.21 -1.89
N ALA A 321 -20.06 -18.56 -1.23
CA ALA A 321 -20.25 -19.87 -0.61
C ALA A 321 -20.12 -21.00 -1.64
N ARG A 322 -19.25 -21.98 -1.35
CA ARG A 322 -19.03 -23.19 -2.16
C ARG A 322 -18.80 -24.41 -1.25
N PRO A 323 -19.14 -25.64 -1.70
CA PRO A 323 -18.75 -26.87 -1.00
C PRO A 323 -17.24 -26.94 -0.76
N ASP A 324 -16.84 -27.53 0.36
CA ASP A 324 -15.43 -27.78 0.75
C ASP A 324 -14.52 -26.54 0.78
N CYS A 325 -15.11 -25.35 0.86
CA CYS A 325 -14.44 -24.07 0.83
C CYS A 325 -14.80 -23.24 2.08
N GLN A 326 -13.78 -22.61 2.67
CA GLN A 326 -13.93 -21.60 3.72
C GLN A 326 -13.94 -20.22 3.07
N VAL A 327 -15.02 -19.46 3.26
CA VAL A 327 -15.09 -18.06 2.81
C VAL A 327 -14.79 -17.14 3.98
N ASN A 328 -13.84 -16.23 3.80
CA ASN A 328 -13.54 -15.17 4.76
C ASN A 328 -13.73 -13.80 4.09
N VAL A 329 -14.23 -12.82 4.83
CA VAL A 329 -14.51 -11.47 4.30
C VAL A 329 -14.18 -10.43 5.36
N SER A 330 -13.39 -9.43 5.01
CA SER A 330 -13.09 -8.28 5.86
C SER A 330 -13.65 -7.00 5.24
N VAL A 331 -14.39 -6.22 6.03
CA VAL A 331 -14.87 -4.89 5.68
C VAL A 331 -14.35 -3.91 6.73
N GLU A 332 -13.40 -3.06 6.35
CA GLU A 332 -12.86 -2.00 7.20
C GLU A 332 -13.26 -0.64 6.63
N ARG A 333 -13.94 0.18 7.45
CA ARG A 333 -14.17 1.61 7.20
C ARG A 333 -13.20 2.42 8.06
N GLU A 334 -12.57 3.43 7.49
CA GLU A 334 -11.86 4.50 8.20
C GLU A 334 -12.54 5.86 7.99
N VAL A 335 -12.58 6.67 9.06
CA VAL A 335 -12.90 8.10 9.01
C VAL A 335 -11.78 8.85 9.73
N ALA A 336 -10.97 9.59 8.98
CA ALA A 336 -9.81 10.31 9.49
C ALA A 336 -10.02 11.83 9.49
N GLU A 337 -9.41 12.49 10.46
CA GLU A 337 -9.27 13.95 10.51
C GLU A 337 -7.80 14.26 10.82
N THR A 338 -7.14 15.03 9.96
CA THR A 338 -5.73 15.42 10.13
C THR A 338 -5.63 16.95 10.13
N ALA A 339 -4.84 17.48 11.06
CA ALA A 339 -4.43 18.87 11.09
C ALA A 339 -2.91 18.93 11.26
N VAL A 340 -2.24 19.84 10.56
CA VAL A 340 -0.78 20.04 10.60
C VAL A 340 -0.44 21.53 10.63
N GLY A 341 0.66 21.88 11.27
CA GLY A 341 1.20 23.24 11.25
C GLY A 341 2.65 23.31 11.71
N ASN A 342 3.37 24.35 11.29
CA ASN A 342 4.77 24.57 11.67
C ASN A 342 5.09 26.01 12.12
N SER A 343 6.28 26.21 12.66
CA SER A 343 6.79 27.49 13.16
C SER A 343 7.07 28.51 12.06
N ALA A 344 7.24 28.08 10.80
CA ALA A 344 7.40 28.94 9.63
C ALA A 344 6.05 29.41 9.03
N GLY A 345 4.93 29.02 9.63
CA GLY A 345 3.59 29.52 9.33
C GLY A 345 2.76 28.68 8.37
N ALA A 346 3.30 27.57 7.82
CA ALA A 346 2.46 26.65 7.06
C ALA A 346 1.41 25.98 7.98
N ARG A 347 0.24 25.69 7.40
CA ARG A 347 -0.91 25.06 8.05
C ARG A 347 -1.65 24.19 7.03
N GLY A 348 -2.36 23.19 7.52
CA GLY A 348 -3.36 22.46 6.75
C GLY A 348 -4.31 21.66 7.64
N GLU A 349 -5.59 21.63 7.31
CA GLU A 349 -6.56 20.71 7.91
C GLU A 349 -7.33 19.99 6.81
N TYR A 350 -7.51 18.68 6.92
CA TYR A 350 -8.37 17.91 6.03
C TYR A 350 -9.06 16.75 6.76
N ARG A 351 -10.03 16.15 6.09
CA ARG A 351 -10.76 14.96 6.54
C ARG A 351 -10.67 13.94 5.42
N ALA A 352 -10.60 12.66 5.76
CA ALA A 352 -10.62 11.60 4.77
C ALA A 352 -11.59 10.49 5.18
N THR A 353 -12.07 9.74 4.20
CA THR A 353 -12.74 8.46 4.41
C THR A 353 -12.03 7.37 3.63
N GLY A 354 -12.07 6.16 4.15
CA GLY A 354 -11.58 4.97 3.48
C GLY A 354 -12.55 3.81 3.69
N ILE A 355 -12.62 2.93 2.70
CA ILE A 355 -13.16 1.59 2.85
C ILE A 355 -12.27 0.59 2.11
N ALA A 356 -12.01 -0.54 2.77
CA ALA A 356 -11.44 -1.73 2.17
C ALA A 356 -12.42 -2.90 2.37
N VAL A 357 -12.67 -3.63 1.29
CA VAL A 357 -13.51 -4.83 1.27
C VAL A 357 -12.70 -5.95 0.64
N THR A 358 -12.16 -6.84 1.46
CA THR A 358 -11.38 -8.00 1.01
C THR A 358 -12.25 -9.24 1.15
N ALA A 359 -12.26 -10.10 0.14
CA ALA A 359 -12.93 -11.39 0.19
C ALA A 359 -11.97 -12.48 -0.29
N ASP A 360 -11.93 -13.60 0.45
CA ASP A 360 -11.13 -14.77 0.10
C ASP A 360 -11.92 -16.08 0.23
N ILE A 361 -11.52 -17.03 -0.60
CA ILE A 361 -11.95 -18.42 -0.57
C ILE A 361 -10.70 -19.28 -0.37
N THR A 362 -10.70 -20.05 0.72
CA THR A 362 -9.70 -21.08 0.98
C THR A 362 -10.32 -22.47 0.82
N ARG A 363 -9.83 -23.25 -0.14
CA ARG A 363 -10.20 -24.66 -0.34
C ARG A 363 -9.07 -25.56 0.16
N ILE A 364 -9.42 -26.62 0.90
CA ILE A 364 -8.47 -27.60 1.45
C ILE A 364 -8.89 -29.00 1.01
N ALA A 365 -8.05 -29.68 0.23
CA ALA A 365 -8.32 -31.01 -0.31
C ALA A 365 -7.09 -31.92 -0.10
N GLY A 366 -7.04 -32.60 1.04
CA GLY A 366 -5.82 -33.30 1.47
C GLY A 366 -4.68 -32.30 1.70
N ASP A 367 -3.54 -32.56 1.07
CA ASP A 367 -2.37 -31.67 1.11
C ASP A 367 -2.47 -30.49 0.11
N ASP A 368 -3.56 -30.38 -0.67
CA ASP A 368 -3.81 -29.21 -1.53
C ASP A 368 -4.56 -28.10 -0.78
N VAL A 369 -3.82 -27.05 -0.42
CA VAL A 369 -4.40 -25.77 0.02
C VAL A 369 -4.39 -24.81 -1.16
N LEU A 370 -5.57 -24.30 -1.53
CA LEU A 370 -5.77 -23.25 -2.52
C LEU A 370 -6.40 -22.05 -1.80
N MET A 371 -5.72 -20.90 -1.81
CA MET A 371 -6.27 -19.62 -1.36
C MET A 371 -6.42 -18.72 -2.58
N VAL A 372 -7.60 -18.13 -2.73
CA VAL A 372 -7.91 -17.13 -3.76
C VAL A 372 -8.52 -15.93 -3.05
N TYR A 373 -7.99 -14.73 -3.28
CA TYR A 373 -8.54 -13.51 -2.68
C TYR A 373 -8.57 -12.36 -3.69
N ASP A 374 -9.41 -11.37 -3.40
CA ASP A 374 -9.36 -10.08 -4.08
C ASP A 374 -9.92 -8.97 -3.18
N GLN A 375 -9.80 -7.70 -3.59
CA GLN A 375 -10.24 -6.55 -2.80
C GLN A 375 -10.85 -5.41 -3.63
N TYR A 376 -11.84 -4.72 -3.04
CA TYR A 376 -12.19 -3.35 -3.37
C TYR A 376 -11.55 -2.40 -2.34
N VAL A 377 -10.97 -1.30 -2.81
CA VAL A 377 -10.46 -0.21 -1.95
C VAL A 377 -10.84 1.13 -2.56
N GLY A 378 -11.42 2.03 -1.77
CA GLY A 378 -11.85 3.37 -2.21
C GLY A 378 -12.11 4.31 -1.03
N ALA A 379 -12.30 5.61 -1.29
CA ALA A 379 -12.68 6.58 -0.26
C ALA A 379 -14.20 6.67 -0.02
N ASP A 380 -15.01 6.24 -0.99
CA ASP A 380 -16.47 6.09 -0.87
C ASP A 380 -16.89 4.61 -0.84
N LEU A 381 -18.13 4.31 -0.42
CA LEU A 381 -18.65 2.95 -0.40
C LEU A 381 -18.71 2.34 -1.81
N PRO A 382 -18.39 1.03 -1.97
CA PRO A 382 -18.62 0.33 -3.22
C PRO A 382 -20.10 0.35 -3.60
N SER A 383 -20.36 0.42 -4.91
CA SER A 383 -21.66 0.10 -5.50
C SER A 383 -21.88 -1.41 -5.55
N ASP A 384 -23.11 -1.82 -5.85
CA ASP A 384 -23.42 -3.24 -6.07
C ASP A 384 -22.62 -3.82 -7.26
N ALA A 385 -22.26 -3.00 -8.26
CA ALA A 385 -21.44 -3.40 -9.40
C ALA A 385 -19.94 -3.59 -9.03
N ASP A 386 -19.43 -2.82 -8.06
CA ASP A 386 -18.09 -3.04 -7.50
C ASP A 386 -18.04 -4.36 -6.71
N LEU A 387 -19.08 -4.65 -5.92
CA LEU A 387 -19.20 -5.90 -5.17
C LEU A 387 -19.39 -7.12 -6.09
N GLU A 388 -20.19 -6.99 -7.17
CA GLU A 388 -20.33 -8.03 -8.19
C GLU A 388 -19.01 -8.26 -8.95
N THR A 389 -18.25 -7.20 -9.23
CA THR A 389 -16.91 -7.30 -9.83
C THR A 389 -15.95 -8.04 -8.91
N LEU A 390 -15.94 -7.72 -7.61
CA LEU A 390 -15.17 -8.45 -6.59
C LEU A 390 -15.54 -9.95 -6.55
N VAL A 391 -16.84 -10.27 -6.54
CA VAL A 391 -17.32 -11.67 -6.57
C VAL A 391 -16.82 -12.39 -7.82
N ARG A 392 -17.09 -11.85 -9.01
CA ARG A 392 -16.66 -12.44 -10.29
C ARG A 392 -15.15 -12.63 -10.35
N SER A 393 -14.37 -11.67 -9.85
CA SER A 393 -12.91 -11.70 -9.86
C SER A 393 -12.31 -12.82 -8.99
N VAL A 394 -12.96 -13.14 -7.86
CA VAL A 394 -12.63 -14.30 -7.01
C VAL A 394 -13.11 -15.61 -7.64
N GLU A 395 -14.33 -15.65 -8.19
CA GLU A 395 -14.90 -16.83 -8.82
C GLU A 395 -14.13 -17.28 -10.08
N THR A 396 -13.70 -16.35 -10.94
CA THR A 396 -12.87 -16.63 -12.12
C THR A 396 -11.54 -17.27 -11.73
N ARG A 397 -10.85 -16.69 -10.73
CA ARG A 397 -9.59 -17.22 -10.19
C ARG A 397 -9.74 -18.61 -9.57
N LEU A 398 -10.79 -18.81 -8.77
CA LEU A 398 -11.09 -20.11 -8.15
C LEU A 398 -11.33 -21.17 -9.23
N THR A 399 -12.19 -20.87 -10.20
CA THR A 399 -12.56 -21.81 -11.27
C THR A 399 -11.35 -22.24 -12.09
N ALA A 400 -10.50 -21.30 -12.52
CA ALA A 400 -9.27 -21.60 -13.24
C ALA A 400 -8.22 -22.38 -12.40
N ALA A 401 -8.37 -22.41 -11.07
CA ALA A 401 -7.43 -23.04 -10.14
C ALA A 401 -7.87 -24.43 -9.62
N LEU A 402 -9.07 -24.90 -9.99
CA LEU A 402 -9.57 -26.23 -9.62
C LEU A 402 -8.79 -27.35 -10.31
N THR A 403 -8.47 -27.18 -11.59
CA THR A 403 -7.55 -28.06 -12.32
C THR A 403 -6.11 -27.72 -11.94
N VAL A 404 -5.32 -28.73 -11.57
CA VAL A 404 -3.88 -28.59 -11.33
C VAL A 404 -3.12 -29.19 -12.51
N VAL A 405 -2.11 -28.49 -13.02
CA VAL A 405 -1.28 -28.90 -14.16
C VAL A 405 0.21 -28.83 -13.83
N THR A 406 1.00 -29.67 -14.51
CA THR A 406 2.47 -29.69 -14.37
C THR A 406 3.08 -28.33 -14.76
N PRO A 407 4.01 -27.78 -13.97
CA PRO A 407 4.70 -26.54 -14.33
C PRO A 407 5.44 -26.65 -15.67
N PRO A 408 5.46 -25.60 -16.49
CA PRO A 408 6.52 -25.42 -17.47
C PRO A 408 7.85 -25.13 -16.75
N ASP A 409 8.97 -25.11 -17.47
CA ASP A 409 10.32 -24.97 -16.90
C ASP A 409 11.24 -24.29 -17.92
N GLY A 410 12.16 -23.44 -17.47
CA GLY A 410 12.99 -22.59 -18.33
C GLY A 410 12.58 -21.12 -18.33
N ALA A 411 13.16 -20.32 -19.23
CA ALA A 411 12.86 -18.90 -19.39
C ALA A 411 11.62 -18.71 -20.28
N LEU A 412 10.58 -18.05 -19.77
CA LEU A 412 9.25 -18.03 -20.38
C LEU A 412 8.61 -16.62 -20.36
N PRO A 413 7.60 -16.38 -21.23
CA PRO A 413 6.68 -15.26 -21.07
C PRO A 413 5.82 -15.47 -19.81
N VAL A 414 5.79 -14.46 -18.92
CA VAL A 414 5.00 -14.50 -17.69
C VAL A 414 4.19 -13.22 -17.52
N VAL A 415 2.86 -13.38 -17.45
CA VAL A 415 1.91 -12.30 -17.14
C VAL A 415 1.76 -12.18 -15.63
N PHE A 416 2.36 -11.16 -15.02
CA PHE A 416 2.09 -10.81 -13.63
C PHE A 416 0.80 -10.01 -13.55
N THR A 417 -0.18 -10.48 -12.79
CA THR A 417 -1.40 -9.70 -12.52
C THR A 417 -1.08 -8.52 -11.59
N PRO A 418 -2.01 -7.56 -11.42
CA PRO A 418 -1.84 -6.46 -10.46
C PRO A 418 -1.46 -6.91 -9.03
N ALA A 419 -1.86 -8.13 -8.64
CA ALA A 419 -1.48 -8.73 -7.35
C ALA A 419 -0.07 -9.37 -7.40
N GLY A 420 0.20 -10.21 -8.41
CA GLY A 420 1.49 -10.89 -8.59
C GLY A 420 2.67 -9.94 -8.80
N LEU A 421 2.43 -8.71 -9.27
CA LEU A 421 3.43 -7.65 -9.48
C LEU A 421 4.21 -7.22 -8.24
N ALA A 422 3.87 -7.67 -7.02
CA ALA A 422 4.55 -7.26 -5.78
C ALA A 422 6.09 -7.46 -5.83
N ALA A 423 6.58 -8.53 -6.48
CA ALA A 423 8.02 -8.79 -6.64
C ALA A 423 8.74 -7.79 -7.57
N VAL A 424 8.01 -7.16 -8.50
CA VAL A 424 8.52 -6.17 -9.46
C VAL A 424 8.42 -4.76 -8.88
N VAL A 425 7.33 -4.44 -8.17
CA VAL A 425 7.08 -3.07 -7.70
C VAL A 425 7.90 -2.72 -6.44
N LEU A 426 8.05 -3.64 -5.49
CA LEU A 426 8.72 -3.33 -4.21
C LEU A 426 10.22 -2.96 -4.35
N PRO A 427 11.04 -3.59 -5.22
CA PRO A 427 12.40 -3.13 -5.49
C PRO A 427 12.42 -1.70 -6.06
N LEU A 428 11.49 -1.41 -6.97
CA LEU A 428 11.40 -0.12 -7.65
C LEU A 428 10.99 1.00 -6.67
N GLU A 429 9.98 0.78 -5.84
CA GLU A 429 9.60 1.66 -4.73
C GLU A 429 10.78 1.90 -3.75
N GLN A 430 11.60 0.88 -3.47
CA GLN A 430 12.79 1.05 -2.63
C GLN A 430 13.89 1.87 -3.31
N ALA A 431 14.18 1.62 -4.58
CA ALA A 431 15.22 2.33 -5.34
C ALA A 431 14.85 3.79 -5.63
N LEU A 432 13.56 4.08 -5.82
CA LEU A 432 13.04 5.43 -6.06
C LEU A 432 12.92 6.29 -4.78
N SER A 433 13.20 5.73 -3.60
CA SER A 433 13.21 6.47 -2.34
C SER A 433 14.50 7.26 -2.17
N GLY A 434 14.39 8.58 -1.96
CA GLY A 434 15.53 9.47 -1.75
C GLY A 434 16.38 9.13 -0.52
N LYS A 435 15.79 8.45 0.47
CA LYS A 435 16.51 7.87 1.61
C LYS A 435 17.49 6.77 1.18
N THR A 436 17.06 5.91 0.26
CA THR A 436 17.86 4.81 -0.28
C THR A 436 19.01 5.32 -1.14
N VAL A 437 18.76 6.38 -1.92
CA VAL A 437 19.80 7.09 -2.68
C VAL A 437 20.83 7.72 -1.73
N LEU A 438 20.39 8.37 -0.65
CA LEU A 438 21.27 8.90 0.40
C LEU A 438 22.10 7.83 1.12
N GLN A 439 21.58 6.62 1.27
CA GLN A 439 22.29 5.49 1.85
C GLN A 439 23.26 4.81 0.87
N GLY A 440 23.38 5.32 -0.38
CA GLY A 440 24.29 4.79 -1.39
C GLY A 440 23.91 3.41 -1.92
N SER A 441 22.70 2.93 -1.62
CA SER A 441 22.27 1.55 -1.92
C SER A 441 21.32 1.45 -3.12
N SER A 442 20.71 2.56 -3.57
CA SER A 442 19.81 2.56 -4.73
C SER A 442 20.57 2.29 -6.04
N PRO A 443 20.18 1.28 -6.84
CA PRO A 443 20.76 1.04 -8.17
C PRO A 443 20.35 2.11 -9.19
N LEU A 444 19.40 2.99 -8.85
CA LEU A 444 19.01 4.16 -9.66
C LEU A 444 19.76 5.43 -9.24
N ALA A 445 20.66 5.38 -8.25
CA ALA A 445 21.42 6.55 -7.82
C ALA A 445 22.23 7.15 -8.99
N GLY A 446 22.04 8.46 -9.24
CA GLY A 446 22.65 9.16 -10.37
C GLY A 446 21.99 8.93 -11.73
N LYS A 447 20.90 8.16 -11.82
CA LYS A 447 20.23 7.79 -13.09
C LYS A 447 19.08 8.70 -13.54
N VAL A 448 18.80 9.77 -12.81
CA VAL A 448 17.79 10.78 -13.18
C VAL A 448 18.09 11.33 -14.58
N GLY A 449 17.12 11.19 -15.50
CA GLY A 449 17.28 11.57 -16.91
C GLY A 449 17.82 10.47 -17.84
N GLU A 450 18.17 9.28 -17.33
CA GLU A 450 18.51 8.13 -18.18
C GLU A 450 17.27 7.26 -18.48
N THR A 451 17.09 6.86 -19.74
CA THR A 451 16.12 5.84 -20.16
C THR A 451 16.64 4.46 -19.75
N LEU A 452 16.02 3.85 -18.74
CA LEU A 452 16.38 2.53 -18.21
C LEU A 452 15.25 1.50 -18.30
N PHE A 453 14.03 1.93 -18.61
CA PHE A 453 12.85 1.08 -18.71
C PHE A 453 12.19 1.23 -20.09
N ASP A 454 11.19 0.39 -20.37
CA ASP A 454 10.38 0.43 -21.59
C ASP A 454 9.78 1.83 -21.82
N GLU A 455 9.94 2.39 -23.02
CA GLU A 455 9.50 3.75 -23.35
C GLU A 455 7.99 3.96 -23.19
N ARG A 456 7.19 2.88 -23.23
CA ARG A 456 5.74 2.94 -23.01
C ARG A 456 5.36 3.09 -21.53
N LEU A 457 6.26 2.73 -20.62
CA LEU A 457 6.00 2.72 -19.18
C LEU A 457 6.26 4.11 -18.56
N SER A 458 5.26 4.63 -17.84
CA SER A 458 5.40 5.72 -16.88
C SER A 458 4.85 5.30 -15.52
N ILE A 459 5.39 5.86 -14.43
CA ILE A 459 4.97 5.60 -13.06
C ILE A 459 4.99 6.92 -12.29
N ILE A 460 3.89 7.24 -11.59
CA ILE A 460 3.69 8.50 -10.87
C ILE A 460 3.24 8.19 -9.44
N ASP A 461 3.79 8.88 -8.43
CA ASP A 461 3.13 8.99 -7.12
C ASP A 461 2.19 10.20 -7.14
N ASP A 462 0.89 9.96 -7.10
CA ASP A 462 -0.14 11.01 -7.19
C ASP A 462 -0.98 11.12 -5.90
N PRO A 463 -0.63 12.00 -4.95
CA PRO A 463 -1.46 12.26 -3.78
C PRO A 463 -2.78 12.98 -4.11
N LEU A 464 -2.98 13.40 -5.38
CA LEU A 464 -4.13 14.17 -5.83
C LEU A 464 -5.16 13.35 -6.63
N THR A 465 -5.04 12.01 -6.67
CA THR A 465 -6.04 11.15 -7.29
C THR A 465 -7.37 11.18 -6.51
N PRO A 466 -8.51 11.63 -7.08
CA PRO A 466 -9.77 11.71 -6.34
C PRO A 466 -10.28 10.33 -5.87
N GLY A 467 -10.93 10.28 -4.71
CA GLY A 467 -11.61 9.05 -4.26
C GLY A 467 -10.69 7.91 -3.79
N ARG A 468 -9.40 8.15 -3.54
CA ARG A 468 -8.46 7.16 -2.98
C ARG A 468 -8.16 7.42 -1.50
N PRO A 469 -8.02 6.38 -0.63
CA PRO A 469 -7.70 6.57 0.79
C PRO A 469 -6.31 7.18 1.08
N ALA A 470 -5.34 7.02 0.18
CA ALA A 470 -4.00 7.58 0.35
C ALA A 470 -3.86 9.03 -0.12
N SER A 471 -4.91 9.59 -0.74
CA SER A 471 -4.92 10.96 -1.24
C SER A 471 -5.05 11.96 -0.10
N ARG A 472 -4.35 13.10 -0.26
CA ARG A 472 -4.30 14.18 0.73
C ARG A 472 -3.92 15.49 0.06
N PRO A 473 -4.38 16.66 0.56
CA PRO A 473 -4.00 17.95 0.01
C PRO A 473 -2.65 18.46 0.56
N VAL A 474 -2.20 17.92 1.69
CA VAL A 474 -0.97 18.28 2.39
C VAL A 474 -0.37 17.03 3.01
N ASP A 475 0.96 16.97 3.09
CA ASP A 475 1.66 15.91 3.78
C ASP A 475 1.74 16.12 5.30
N ASP A 476 2.29 15.13 6.01
CA ASP A 476 2.33 15.15 7.47
C ASP A 476 3.38 16.13 8.03
N GLU A 477 4.13 16.81 7.17
CA GLU A 477 5.21 17.79 7.46
C GLU A 477 4.86 19.22 6.99
N CYS A 478 3.59 19.46 6.59
CA CYS A 478 3.07 20.71 6.03
C CYS A 478 3.51 21.05 4.60
N VAL A 479 3.99 20.09 3.81
CA VAL A 479 4.29 20.28 2.38
C VAL A 479 3.01 20.06 1.55
N PRO A 480 2.58 21.02 0.71
CA PRO A 480 1.44 20.81 -0.18
C PRO A 480 1.67 19.64 -1.13
N SER A 481 0.63 18.82 -1.30
CA SER A 481 0.71 17.61 -2.10
C SER A 481 0.79 17.90 -3.60
N ARG A 482 1.61 17.13 -4.32
CA ARG A 482 1.83 17.23 -5.77
C ARG A 482 2.15 15.86 -6.36
N ALA A 483 1.70 15.63 -7.58
CA ALA A 483 2.10 14.44 -8.33
C ALA A 483 3.61 14.46 -8.62
N THR A 484 4.28 13.33 -8.45
CA THR A 484 5.72 13.16 -8.68
C THR A 484 5.93 12.06 -9.72
N GLY A 485 6.40 12.43 -10.91
CA GLY A 485 6.83 11.47 -11.94
C GLY A 485 8.07 10.72 -11.46
N LEU A 486 7.92 9.41 -11.28
CA LEU A 486 8.97 8.50 -10.82
C LEU A 486 9.69 7.85 -12.01
N VAL A 487 8.90 7.46 -13.01
CA VAL A 487 9.34 7.05 -14.35
C VAL A 487 8.49 7.81 -15.37
N GLU A 488 9.12 8.42 -16.35
CA GLU A 488 8.47 9.21 -17.40
C GLU A 488 8.92 8.65 -18.76
N HIS A 489 8.06 7.89 -19.45
CA HIS A 489 8.37 7.28 -20.75
C HIS A 489 9.69 6.47 -20.78
N GLY A 490 9.84 5.54 -19.84
CA GLY A 490 11.05 4.72 -19.65
C GLY A 490 12.24 5.44 -18.98
N MET A 491 12.20 6.77 -18.87
CA MET A 491 13.22 7.60 -18.23
C MET A 491 13.03 7.63 -16.71
N VAL A 492 14.12 7.53 -15.94
CA VAL A 492 14.06 7.75 -14.48
C VAL A 492 13.77 9.23 -14.21
N GLY A 493 12.61 9.50 -13.61
CA GLY A 493 12.13 10.84 -13.29
C GLY A 493 12.72 11.36 -11.98
N ARG A 494 11.93 11.33 -10.90
CA ARG A 494 12.30 11.89 -9.60
C ARG A 494 12.27 10.84 -8.49
N PHE A 495 13.16 10.99 -7.52
CA PHE A 495 13.06 10.29 -6.24
C PHE A 495 12.06 11.00 -5.32
N VAL A 496 11.40 10.24 -4.45
CA VAL A 496 10.54 10.80 -3.39
C VAL A 496 11.34 11.20 -2.16
N TYR A 497 10.92 12.27 -1.48
CA TYR A 497 11.59 12.83 -0.31
C TYR A 497 10.59 13.33 0.75
N ASP A 498 10.96 13.12 2.02
CA ASP A 498 10.46 13.85 3.20
C ASP A 498 11.40 15.05 3.48
N LEU A 499 11.09 15.92 4.46
CA LEU A 499 11.93 17.11 4.73
C LEU A 499 13.36 16.76 5.21
N GLU A 500 13.55 15.66 5.94
CA GLU A 500 14.89 15.26 6.42
C GLU A 500 15.77 14.76 5.27
N THR A 501 15.22 13.88 4.45
CA THR A 501 15.90 13.29 3.30
C THR A 501 16.11 14.33 2.21
N ALA A 502 15.18 15.26 2.01
CA ALA A 502 15.38 16.42 1.15
C ALA A 502 16.56 17.28 1.61
N ALA A 503 16.59 17.69 2.89
CA ALA A 503 17.66 18.49 3.46
C ALA A 503 19.03 17.81 3.34
N ARG A 504 19.12 16.52 3.72
CA ARG A 504 20.35 15.73 3.61
C ARG A 504 20.82 15.55 2.17
N ALA A 505 19.90 15.43 1.21
CA ALA A 505 20.20 15.34 -0.22
C ALA A 505 20.34 16.71 -0.91
N LYS A 506 20.25 17.83 -0.16
CA LYS A 506 20.33 19.21 -0.67
C LYS A 506 19.32 19.51 -1.78
N THR A 507 18.10 18.98 -1.62
CA THR A 507 16.97 19.09 -2.54
C THR A 507 15.68 19.48 -1.79
N GLN A 508 14.52 19.41 -2.44
CA GLN A 508 13.22 19.74 -1.86
C GLN A 508 12.38 18.48 -1.58
N SER A 509 11.56 18.50 -0.52
CA SER A 509 10.57 17.44 -0.25
C SER A 509 9.56 17.36 -1.39
N THR A 510 9.15 16.15 -1.78
CA THR A 510 8.14 15.94 -2.81
C THR A 510 6.71 16.03 -2.29
N GLY A 511 6.50 16.06 -0.97
CA GLY A 511 5.18 15.90 -0.34
C GLY A 511 4.92 14.47 0.16
N ASN A 512 5.99 13.69 0.34
CA ASN A 512 5.93 12.30 0.78
C ASN A 512 6.22 12.12 2.28
N GLY A 513 6.22 13.19 3.09
CA GLY A 513 6.35 13.08 4.54
C GLY A 513 5.15 12.38 5.18
N ARG A 514 5.37 11.33 5.96
CA ARG A 514 4.32 10.60 6.71
C ARG A 514 4.76 10.28 8.14
N ARG A 515 3.84 10.35 9.11
CA ARG A 515 4.03 9.92 10.51
C ARG A 515 2.72 9.46 11.16
N GLY A 516 2.85 8.64 12.21
CA GLY A 516 1.79 8.41 13.19
C GLY A 516 1.99 9.28 14.45
N VAL A 517 1.04 9.23 15.39
CA VAL A 517 1.04 10.02 16.65
C VAL A 517 2.38 9.95 17.39
N PHE A 518 3.03 8.78 17.44
CA PHE A 518 4.30 8.55 18.15
C PHE A 518 5.52 8.43 17.22
N GLY A 519 5.34 8.58 15.90
CA GLY A 519 6.40 8.33 14.91
C GLY A 519 7.25 9.56 14.61
N LYS A 520 8.49 9.33 14.18
CA LYS A 520 9.27 10.31 13.39
C LYS A 520 8.70 10.33 11.95
N PRO A 521 8.67 11.49 11.27
CA PRO A 521 8.44 11.55 9.84
C PRO A 521 9.38 10.62 9.04
N HIS A 522 8.84 10.05 7.97
CA HIS A 522 9.53 9.23 6.99
C HIS A 522 8.85 9.36 5.62
N ILE A 523 9.60 9.11 4.55
CA ILE A 523 9.06 8.91 3.19
C ILE A 523 7.95 7.84 3.22
N GLY A 524 6.76 8.20 2.76
CA GLY A 524 5.69 7.30 2.38
C GLY A 524 5.13 7.67 1.01
N TYR A 525 5.02 6.68 0.12
CA TYR A 525 4.25 6.80 -1.12
C TYR A 525 2.76 7.03 -0.82
N THR A 526 2.06 7.59 -1.79
CA THR A 526 0.63 7.92 -1.73
C THR A 526 -0.13 7.01 -2.68
N ASN A 527 -0.51 7.47 -3.88
CA ASN A 527 -1.08 6.60 -4.92
C ASN A 527 -0.05 6.34 -6.02
N VAL A 528 0.49 5.12 -6.10
CA VAL A 528 1.45 4.74 -7.16
C VAL A 528 0.67 4.28 -8.38
N VAL A 529 0.68 5.08 -9.45
CA VAL A 529 -0.09 4.87 -10.68
C VAL A 529 0.85 4.57 -11.84
N PHE A 530 0.75 3.36 -12.39
CA PHE A 530 1.36 2.98 -13.66
C PHE A 530 0.55 3.60 -14.82
N ARG A 531 1.21 4.09 -15.89
CA ARG A 531 0.57 4.76 -17.03
C ARG A 531 1.25 4.43 -18.35
N MET A 532 0.47 4.49 -19.43
CA MET A 532 0.90 4.19 -20.80
C MET A 532 1.11 5.47 -21.63
N THR A 533 1.96 5.37 -22.67
CA THR A 533 2.31 6.46 -23.61
C THR A 533 1.13 7.01 -24.40
N ASP A 534 0.12 6.20 -24.70
CA ASP A 534 -1.12 6.60 -25.37
C ASP A 534 -2.06 7.44 -24.49
N GLY A 535 -1.72 7.61 -23.21
CA GLY A 535 -2.52 8.35 -22.23
C GLY A 535 -3.73 7.57 -21.71
N ALA A 536 -4.00 6.37 -22.22
CA ALA A 536 -5.06 5.52 -21.72
C ALA A 536 -4.75 5.11 -20.27
N HIS A 537 -5.71 5.37 -19.38
CA HIS A 537 -5.92 4.43 -18.29
C HIS A 537 -6.51 3.20 -18.98
N VAL A 538 -5.72 2.14 -19.16
CA VAL A 538 -6.22 0.91 -19.77
C VAL A 538 -7.40 0.44 -18.92
N GLY A 539 -8.60 0.54 -19.49
CA GLY A 539 -9.84 0.57 -18.71
C GLY A 539 -10.08 -0.73 -17.96
N SER A 540 -10.97 -0.71 -16.97
CA SER A 540 -11.51 -1.93 -16.34
C SER A 540 -12.51 -2.65 -17.27
N GLU A 541 -12.15 -2.78 -18.54
CA GLU A 541 -12.99 -3.37 -19.60
C GLU A 541 -12.83 -4.89 -19.65
N SER A 542 -11.63 -5.40 -19.37
CA SER A 542 -11.37 -6.84 -19.29
C SER A 542 -11.35 -7.32 -17.85
N HIS A 543 -12.27 -8.22 -17.55
CA HIS A 543 -12.21 -9.08 -16.37
C HIS A 543 -11.53 -10.43 -16.66
N ALA A 544 -10.92 -10.59 -17.85
CA ALA A 544 -10.23 -11.82 -18.20
C ALA A 544 -8.91 -11.94 -17.42
N LEU A 545 -8.60 -13.16 -16.97
CA LEU A 545 -7.38 -13.46 -16.23
C LEU A 545 -6.16 -13.17 -17.13
N GLY A 546 -5.23 -12.34 -16.64
CA GLY A 546 -4.08 -11.87 -17.43
C GLY A 546 -4.37 -10.69 -18.37
N GLY A 547 -5.50 -9.99 -18.23
CA GLY A 547 -5.75 -8.69 -18.88
C GLY A 547 -5.77 -8.71 -20.41
N GLY A 548 -6.03 -9.86 -21.03
CA GLY A 548 -6.00 -10.05 -22.49
C GLY A 548 -4.62 -10.32 -23.09
N LEU A 549 -3.54 -10.35 -22.29
CA LEU A 549 -2.16 -10.51 -22.76
C LEU A 549 -1.77 -11.94 -23.15
N ILE A 550 -2.68 -12.90 -23.04
CA ILE A 550 -2.36 -14.33 -23.13
C ILE A 550 -2.43 -14.90 -24.55
N ALA A 551 -3.13 -14.26 -25.48
CA ALA A 551 -3.53 -14.86 -26.77
C ALA A 551 -2.35 -15.41 -27.59
N ASP A 552 -1.24 -14.67 -27.66
CA ASP A 552 -0.06 -15.04 -28.44
C ASP A 552 0.96 -15.90 -27.66
N ILE A 553 0.62 -16.38 -26.46
CA ILE A 553 1.49 -17.20 -25.61
C ILE A 553 1.33 -18.70 -25.94
N GLU A 554 2.36 -19.27 -26.57
CA GLU A 554 2.46 -20.70 -26.88
C GLU A 554 2.59 -21.59 -25.63
N ASP A 555 3.47 -21.22 -24.69
CA ASP A 555 3.58 -21.83 -23.34
C ASP A 555 4.14 -20.77 -22.36
N GLY A 556 3.53 -20.63 -21.19
CA GLY A 556 3.89 -19.58 -20.23
C GLY A 556 3.05 -19.61 -18.95
N LEU A 557 3.14 -18.54 -18.15
CA LEU A 557 2.38 -18.42 -16.90
C LEU A 557 1.58 -17.12 -16.79
N ILE A 558 0.47 -17.17 -16.04
CA ILE A 558 -0.08 -16.02 -15.31
C ILE A 558 0.30 -16.18 -13.84
N VAL A 559 0.90 -15.17 -13.22
CA VAL A 559 1.27 -15.15 -11.79
C VAL A 559 0.39 -14.14 -11.06
N ASP A 560 -0.41 -14.62 -10.11
CA ASP A 560 -1.38 -13.81 -9.35
C ASP A 560 -1.00 -13.67 -7.86
N ASP A 561 -0.28 -14.65 -7.28
CA ASP A 561 0.33 -14.54 -5.93
C ASP A 561 1.72 -15.22 -5.85
N LEU A 562 2.60 -14.66 -5.01
CA LEU A 562 3.99 -15.08 -4.79
C LEU A 562 4.34 -15.13 -3.30
N ILE A 563 4.84 -16.29 -2.85
CA ILE A 563 5.12 -16.53 -1.43
C ILE A 563 6.49 -15.94 -1.05
N GLY A 564 6.51 -15.19 0.07
CA GLY A 564 7.74 -14.67 0.66
C GLY A 564 8.32 -13.42 -0.03
N VAL A 565 7.55 -12.75 -0.89
CA VAL A 565 7.92 -11.46 -1.46
C VAL A 565 8.28 -10.45 -0.36
N GLY A 566 9.30 -9.63 -0.61
CA GLY A 566 9.83 -8.66 0.36
C GLY A 566 10.89 -9.23 1.32
N GLN A 567 11.21 -10.52 1.23
CA GLN A 567 12.34 -11.13 1.96
C GLN A 567 13.63 -11.06 1.12
N GLY A 568 14.78 -11.00 1.80
CA GLY A 568 16.10 -10.97 1.15
C GLY A 568 16.50 -9.58 0.64
N ASN A 569 17.33 -9.53 -0.40
CA ASN A 569 17.93 -8.29 -0.93
C ASN A 569 17.03 -7.59 -1.96
N VAL A 570 15.81 -7.22 -1.55
CA VAL A 570 14.74 -6.69 -2.41
C VAL A 570 15.23 -5.57 -3.34
N ILE A 571 15.93 -4.58 -2.79
CA ILE A 571 16.52 -3.45 -3.51
C ILE A 571 17.39 -3.81 -4.72
N SER A 572 18.03 -4.99 -4.74
CA SER A 572 18.82 -5.45 -5.89
C SER A 572 18.00 -5.76 -7.14
N GLY A 573 16.67 -5.79 -7.01
CA GLY A 573 15.74 -6.15 -8.09
C GLY A 573 15.65 -7.65 -8.34
N ALA A 574 16.64 -8.43 -7.92
CA ALA A 574 16.70 -9.87 -8.09
C ALA A 574 15.74 -10.59 -7.14
N PHE A 575 14.88 -11.46 -7.68
CA PHE A 575 13.90 -12.24 -6.94
C PHE A 575 13.90 -13.72 -7.33
N SER A 576 13.41 -14.58 -6.44
CA SER A 576 13.20 -16.02 -6.66
C SER A 576 12.15 -16.52 -5.67
N HIS A 577 10.87 -16.45 -6.07
CA HIS A 577 9.74 -16.73 -5.18
C HIS A 577 8.96 -17.97 -5.64
N PRO A 578 8.62 -18.91 -4.73
CA PRO A 578 7.63 -19.93 -5.02
C PRO A 578 6.27 -19.28 -5.31
N VAL A 579 5.54 -19.82 -6.27
CA VAL A 579 4.20 -19.33 -6.60
C VAL A 579 3.21 -19.71 -5.50
N GLY A 580 2.37 -18.76 -5.08
CA GLY A 580 1.22 -19.02 -4.23
C GLY A 580 -0.02 -19.33 -5.07
N LEU A 581 -0.21 -18.53 -6.13
CA LEU A 581 -1.23 -18.74 -7.15
C LEU A 581 -0.66 -18.36 -8.51
N ALA A 582 -0.50 -19.35 -9.38
CA ALA A 582 -0.15 -19.17 -10.78
C ALA A 582 -0.93 -20.14 -11.66
N TYR A 583 -1.05 -19.81 -12.94
CA TYR A 583 -1.81 -20.55 -13.93
C TYR A 583 -0.95 -20.77 -15.16
N ARG A 584 -1.03 -21.94 -15.79
CA ARG A 584 -0.33 -22.19 -17.06
C ARG A 584 -1.16 -21.66 -18.23
N VAL A 585 -0.49 -20.99 -19.15
CA VAL A 585 -1.04 -20.61 -20.46
C VAL A 585 -0.43 -21.52 -21.51
N GLN A 586 -1.23 -22.08 -22.41
CA GLN A 586 -0.76 -22.83 -23.57
C GLN A 586 -1.60 -22.48 -24.80
N ARG A 587 -0.96 -22.05 -25.89
CA ARG A 587 -1.61 -21.63 -27.16
C ARG A 587 -2.78 -20.65 -26.93
N GLY A 588 -2.56 -19.62 -26.11
CA GLY A 588 -3.59 -18.62 -25.79
C GLY A 588 -4.56 -18.97 -24.67
N GLU A 589 -4.62 -20.24 -24.21
CA GLU A 589 -5.62 -20.72 -23.26
C GLU A 589 -5.04 -21.02 -21.87
N VAL A 590 -5.81 -20.73 -20.81
CA VAL A 590 -5.45 -21.09 -19.43
C VAL A 590 -5.79 -22.56 -19.16
N THR A 591 -4.77 -23.41 -18.98
CA THR A 591 -4.96 -24.88 -18.85
C THR A 591 -5.13 -25.37 -17.41
N GLY A 592 -4.77 -24.56 -16.41
CA GLY A 592 -5.02 -24.83 -14.99
C GLY A 592 -4.01 -24.15 -14.05
N ARG A 593 -4.18 -24.32 -12.74
CA ARG A 593 -3.22 -23.84 -11.72
C ARG A 593 -1.93 -24.65 -11.75
N VAL A 594 -0.82 -23.92 -11.65
CA VAL A 594 0.52 -24.45 -11.41
C VAL A 594 0.79 -24.46 -9.91
N LYS A 595 1.32 -25.59 -9.42
CA LYS A 595 1.84 -25.77 -8.06
C LYS A 595 3.33 -26.09 -8.11
N ASP A 596 4.01 -25.99 -6.97
CA ASP A 596 5.36 -26.55 -6.80
C ASP A 596 6.36 -26.03 -7.85
N ALA A 597 6.28 -24.72 -8.09
CA ALA A 597 7.13 -23.97 -9.00
C ALA A 597 7.61 -22.67 -8.32
N ALA A 598 8.67 -22.08 -8.86
CA ALA A 598 9.11 -20.73 -8.52
C ALA A 598 9.39 -19.92 -9.78
N VAL A 599 9.22 -18.60 -9.66
CA VAL A 599 9.61 -17.62 -10.68
C VAL A 599 10.77 -16.77 -10.18
N ALA A 600 11.73 -16.51 -11.06
CA ALA A 600 12.94 -15.75 -10.77
C ALA A 600 13.32 -14.82 -11.91
N GLY A 601 13.96 -13.70 -11.58
CA GLY A 601 14.37 -12.67 -12.53
C GLY A 601 14.94 -11.44 -11.83
N ASN A 602 15.16 -10.36 -12.58
CA ASN A 602 15.51 -9.06 -12.00
C ASN A 602 14.55 -7.97 -12.49
N THR A 603 13.94 -7.24 -11.56
CA THR A 603 13.05 -6.11 -11.80
C THR A 603 13.57 -5.11 -12.82
N TYR A 604 14.83 -4.67 -12.69
CA TYR A 604 15.38 -3.62 -13.56
C TYR A 604 15.77 -4.16 -14.94
N ASP A 605 15.94 -5.46 -15.10
CA ASP A 605 16.17 -6.09 -16.40
C ASP A 605 14.85 -6.37 -17.12
N LEU A 606 13.85 -6.93 -16.42
CA LEU A 606 12.52 -7.22 -16.98
C LEU A 606 11.79 -5.94 -17.39
N LEU A 607 11.92 -4.84 -16.65
CA LEU A 607 11.27 -3.57 -17.00
C LEU A 607 11.93 -2.81 -18.16
N LYS A 608 13.08 -3.26 -18.71
CA LYS A 608 13.68 -2.68 -19.93
C LYS A 608 12.85 -2.92 -21.19
N ARG A 609 12.11 -4.03 -21.23
CA ARG A 609 11.25 -4.44 -22.34
C ARG A 609 10.07 -5.22 -21.79
N VAL A 610 8.89 -4.60 -21.79
CA VAL A 610 7.66 -5.23 -21.33
C VAL A 610 6.96 -5.84 -22.56
N GLY A 611 6.67 -7.13 -22.56
CA GLY A 611 6.02 -7.78 -23.71
C GLY A 611 4.64 -7.18 -24.00
N GLY A 612 3.87 -6.82 -22.96
CA GLY A 612 2.58 -6.15 -23.10
C GLY A 612 1.96 -5.67 -21.78
N PHE A 613 0.95 -4.81 -21.90
CA PHE A 613 0.27 -4.13 -20.78
C PHE A 613 -1.24 -4.40 -20.84
N GLY A 614 -1.81 -4.88 -19.73
CA GLY A 614 -3.14 -5.48 -19.68
C GLY A 614 -4.32 -4.50 -19.62
N THR A 615 -5.49 -5.00 -20.02
CA THR A 615 -6.80 -4.31 -20.01
C THR A 615 -7.61 -4.56 -18.73
N ASP A 616 -6.90 -4.84 -17.62
CA ASP A 616 -7.42 -5.16 -16.28
C ASP A 616 -6.91 -4.16 -15.22
N GLY A 617 -6.63 -2.93 -15.63
CA GLY A 617 -6.04 -1.86 -14.81
C GLY A 617 -6.86 -1.52 -13.57
N ARG A 618 -6.37 -1.93 -12.39
CA ARG A 618 -7.16 -1.89 -11.14
C ARG A 618 -6.36 -1.44 -9.92
N TRP A 619 -7.09 -1.04 -8.89
CA TRP A 619 -6.53 -0.61 -7.61
C TRP A 619 -6.34 -1.78 -6.65
N LEU A 620 -5.14 -1.92 -6.09
CA LEU A 620 -4.85 -2.78 -4.94
C LEU A 620 -4.15 -1.95 -3.87
N ALA A 621 -4.77 -1.83 -2.69
CA ALA A 621 -4.46 -0.78 -1.73
C ALA A 621 -4.39 0.62 -2.40
N SER A 622 -3.21 1.25 -2.43
CA SER A 622 -2.95 2.53 -3.09
C SER A 622 -2.10 2.43 -4.37
N ARG A 623 -1.94 1.23 -4.95
CA ARG A 623 -1.33 1.06 -6.28
C ARG A 623 -2.43 0.92 -7.33
N TRP A 624 -2.31 1.62 -8.46
CA TRP A 624 -3.01 1.28 -9.70
C TRP A 624 -2.04 0.70 -10.71
N SER A 625 -2.35 -0.50 -11.20
CA SER A 625 -1.54 -1.19 -12.21
C SER A 625 -2.41 -2.15 -13.03
N PRO A 626 -2.15 -2.32 -14.33
CA PRO A 626 -2.64 -3.45 -15.12
C PRO A 626 -1.80 -4.70 -14.89
N SER A 627 -2.20 -5.84 -15.47
CA SER A 627 -1.29 -6.96 -15.71
C SER A 627 -0.11 -6.53 -16.59
N LEU A 628 1.10 -7.07 -16.35
CA LEU A 628 2.27 -6.89 -17.22
C LEU A 628 2.76 -8.25 -17.71
N LEU A 629 2.91 -8.40 -19.03
CA LEU A 629 3.64 -9.51 -19.63
C LEU A 629 5.13 -9.17 -19.61
N LEU A 630 5.93 -9.99 -18.94
CA LEU A 630 7.39 -9.87 -18.84
C LEU A 630 8.04 -11.12 -19.42
N ASP A 631 8.97 -10.91 -20.36
CA ASP A 631 9.65 -11.99 -21.08
C ASP A 631 10.95 -12.42 -20.38
N GLY A 632 11.36 -13.67 -20.60
CA GLY A 632 12.63 -14.20 -20.07
C GLY A 632 12.62 -14.47 -18.55
N VAL A 633 11.44 -14.52 -17.93
CA VAL A 633 11.29 -14.88 -16.51
C VAL A 633 11.62 -16.36 -16.34
N SER A 634 12.55 -16.68 -15.45
CA SER A 634 12.97 -18.06 -15.19
C SER A 634 11.93 -18.77 -14.33
N VAL A 635 11.29 -19.80 -14.87
CA VAL A 635 10.39 -20.69 -14.16
C VAL A 635 11.13 -22.00 -13.86
N ALA A 636 11.10 -22.43 -12.60
CA ALA A 636 11.72 -23.68 -12.17
C ALA A 636 10.76 -24.51 -11.33
N ARG A 637 10.71 -25.82 -11.59
CA ARG A 637 10.04 -26.83 -10.74
C ARG A 637 10.73 -26.96 -9.38
N ARG A 638 10.00 -27.45 -8.36
CA ARG A 638 10.47 -27.64 -6.97
C ARG A 638 10.24 -29.06 -6.45
#